data_AF-A0A517Y100-F1
#
_entry.id   AF-A0A517Y100-F1
#
_cell.length_a   1.000
_cell.length_b   1.000
_cell.length_c   1.000
_cell.angle_alpha   90.00
_cell.angle_beta   90.00
_cell.angle_gamma   90.00
#
_symmetry.space_group_name_H-M   'P 1'
#
loop_
_entity.id
_entity.type
_entity.pdbx_description
1 polymer ?
#
loop_
_entity_poly.entity_id
_entity_poly.type
_entity_poly.pdbx_seq_one_letter_code
_entity_poly.pdbx_strand_id
1 'polypeptide(L)'
;MAKRKPAAPPPPTPDRVAKHARAGDYTIALEVARALVQLAPTPDHQALLRRTLADAAAHFADRDRTADFDRVLSEAADLDPAVRAVLLARAGRTPDALALADDASRPKVLAAAADRAVRQHSNAFLPPELHVGFDAVLLAFRKHEAGDDAGAREALEPIGLRSPFLEWKVLLRGLMAHAASDDARAAENFARLDPARLPARLAAPLRFAVDPAFKQAQPADAATVLSARLRKLLPSPAVEHLRAIARELGRDKPLAPAFRSAELVVPMLRSFAPDLVPRLANCLYHAIVNQGQPEDLPKYRKLFGNPPDDPNFHKLQAQIGEQIGDPAGTHAHWLKYEAWLAAHPPGWPVAVADRARAEVWTHLGVNGTKAADVDDEPELGFFAPPRRKKPPKPLDPPPAACFAKAAELAPDSPDAARRLFEALLDANRPADAEAAARAYLGRKPDDAFALVALANLIRTQGRAAEAAEAMRRALPLNPLDKATRVQTASVIVAEARAALAGGKLADAKAALAVLDTHETLLAAEAPAGRLALRSVALTKLGRADEAAAARTGALAVPGARLSVTYRMMIDSQLAKLKPADKKAADALWAAELAAEPLPQEVQQLLAAYDLYRLDAVTYRGQKTHEKKITDQVARCAGAAGPEEEFEKLLDVLVGPKQEFKAAKKLADALLVRFPANPAFHLARAEAGMGLGEREYHVEGRVRRARALADAATEPRHKALLPHIDELLKQFAAPFDFLDAFFGRR
;
A
#
# COMPACT_ATOMS: atom_id res chain seq x y z
N MET A 1 41.06 16.49 -29.41
CA MET A 1 41.02 15.23 -30.21
C MET A 1 40.69 15.57 -31.66
N ALA A 2 41.64 15.35 -32.57
CA ALA A 2 41.43 15.55 -34.01
C ALA A 2 40.41 14.52 -34.54
N LYS A 3 39.37 14.99 -35.24
CA LYS A 3 38.41 14.11 -35.93
C LYS A 3 39.16 13.33 -37.01
N ARG A 4 39.36 12.02 -36.80
CA ARG A 4 39.84 11.10 -37.84
C ARG A 4 38.94 11.23 -39.06
N LYS A 5 39.52 11.53 -40.23
CA LYS A 5 38.86 11.38 -41.54
C LYS A 5 38.27 9.97 -41.62
N PRO A 6 37.02 9.78 -42.06
CA PRO A 6 36.49 8.44 -42.25
C PRO A 6 37.37 7.69 -43.26
N ALA A 7 37.78 6.48 -42.91
CA ALA A 7 38.55 5.60 -43.78
C ALA A 7 37.77 5.37 -45.08
N ALA A 8 38.46 5.32 -46.22
CA ALA A 8 37.84 5.03 -47.50
C ALA A 8 37.01 3.74 -47.40
N PRO A 9 35.76 3.72 -47.91
CA PRO A 9 34.94 2.52 -47.86
C PRO A 9 35.71 1.36 -48.51
N PRO A 10 35.71 0.16 -47.89
CA PRO A 10 36.45 -0.98 -48.44
C PRO A 10 36.00 -1.27 -49.87
N PRO A 11 36.86 -1.87 -50.72
CA PRO A 11 36.54 -2.13 -52.11
C PRO A 11 35.30 -3.03 -52.26
N PRO A 12 34.44 -2.80 -53.26
CA PRO A 12 33.30 -3.67 -53.52
C PRO A 12 33.81 -5.02 -54.04
N THR A 13 33.36 -6.12 -53.44
CA THR A 13 33.70 -7.50 -53.86
C THR A 13 32.48 -8.41 -53.81
N PRO A 14 32.42 -9.48 -54.63
CA PRO A 14 31.34 -10.48 -54.56
C PRO A 14 31.14 -11.06 -53.15
N ASP A 15 32.22 -11.35 -52.44
CA ASP A 15 32.17 -11.88 -51.07
C ASP A 15 31.50 -10.93 -50.08
N ARG A 16 31.68 -9.61 -50.27
CA ARG A 16 31.02 -8.61 -49.42
C ARG A 16 29.54 -8.51 -49.72
N VAL A 17 29.13 -8.60 -50.99
CA VAL A 17 27.71 -8.71 -51.36
C VAL A 17 27.09 -9.93 -50.67
N ALA A 18 27.75 -11.10 -50.80
CA ALA A 18 27.28 -12.34 -50.18
C ALA A 18 27.22 -12.26 -48.64
N LYS A 19 28.22 -11.65 -47.99
CA LYS A 19 28.25 -11.45 -46.53
C LYS A 19 27.06 -10.61 -46.04
N HIS A 20 26.81 -9.45 -46.67
CA HIS A 20 25.71 -8.58 -46.27
C HIS A 20 24.34 -9.19 -46.61
N ALA A 21 24.21 -9.86 -47.75
CA ALA A 21 22.99 -10.59 -48.11
C ALA A 21 22.65 -11.70 -47.09
N ARG A 22 23.64 -12.47 -46.63
CA ARG A 22 23.46 -13.47 -45.56
C ARG A 22 23.07 -12.86 -44.22
N ALA A 23 23.59 -11.67 -43.90
CA ALA A 23 23.20 -10.91 -42.72
C ALA A 23 21.79 -10.30 -42.82
N GLY A 24 21.21 -10.24 -44.03
CA GLY A 24 19.92 -9.61 -44.30
C GLY A 24 19.99 -8.10 -44.51
N ASP A 25 21.19 -7.52 -44.60
CA ASP A 25 21.41 -6.08 -44.83
C ASP A 25 21.37 -5.76 -46.34
N TYR A 26 20.19 -5.92 -46.95
CA TYR A 26 20.03 -5.77 -48.39
C TYR A 26 20.24 -4.35 -48.90
N THR A 27 20.12 -3.33 -48.05
CA THR A 27 20.50 -1.94 -48.40
C THR A 27 22.00 -1.86 -48.74
N ILE A 28 22.84 -2.41 -47.88
CA ILE A 28 24.30 -2.41 -48.06
C ILE A 28 24.70 -3.40 -49.16
N ALA A 29 24.06 -4.58 -49.22
CA ALA A 29 24.34 -5.56 -50.27
C ALA A 29 24.08 -4.99 -51.67
N LEU A 30 22.98 -4.26 -51.86
CA LEU A 30 22.67 -3.58 -53.13
C LEU A 30 23.62 -2.43 -53.43
N GLU A 31 24.00 -1.62 -52.44
CA GLU A 31 25.00 -0.56 -52.62
C GLU A 31 26.34 -1.13 -53.10
N VAL A 32 26.82 -2.19 -52.45
CA VAL A 32 28.07 -2.86 -52.82
C VAL A 32 27.96 -3.52 -54.20
N ALA A 33 26.83 -4.15 -54.52
CA ALA A 33 26.61 -4.78 -55.83
C ALA A 33 26.56 -3.75 -56.97
N ARG A 34 25.91 -2.59 -56.77
CA ARG A 34 25.89 -1.49 -57.74
C ARG A 34 27.28 -0.91 -57.95
N ALA A 35 28.01 -0.65 -56.86
CA ALA A 35 29.39 -0.16 -56.93
C ALA A 35 30.30 -1.14 -57.67
N LEU A 36 30.08 -2.45 -57.51
CA LEU A 36 30.83 -3.48 -58.23
C LEU A 36 30.58 -3.45 -59.74
N VAL A 37 29.32 -3.30 -60.18
CA VAL A 37 28.96 -3.18 -61.60
C VAL A 37 29.51 -1.87 -62.19
N GLN A 38 29.44 -0.76 -61.44
CA GLN A 38 30.00 0.53 -61.88
C GLN A 38 31.52 0.48 -62.04
N LEU A 39 32.22 -0.26 -61.16
CA LEU A 39 33.67 -0.42 -61.22
C LEU A 39 34.10 -1.35 -62.37
N ALA A 40 33.35 -2.43 -62.61
CA ALA A 40 33.61 -3.39 -63.68
C ALA A 40 32.30 -4.07 -64.15
N PRO A 41 31.70 -3.67 -65.29
CA PRO A 41 30.41 -4.19 -65.74
C PRO A 41 30.53 -5.52 -66.49
N THR A 42 31.09 -6.55 -65.85
CA THR A 42 31.15 -7.90 -66.42
C THR A 42 29.78 -8.60 -66.40
N PRO A 43 29.52 -9.59 -67.28
CA PRO A 43 28.30 -10.38 -67.23
C PRO A 43 28.04 -11.01 -65.85
N ASP A 44 29.10 -11.45 -65.16
CA ASP A 44 29.02 -12.05 -63.82
C ASP A 44 28.60 -11.03 -62.75
N HIS A 45 29.13 -9.80 -62.81
CA HIS A 45 28.72 -8.75 -61.87
C HIS A 45 27.29 -8.28 -62.13
N GLN A 46 26.87 -8.21 -63.39
CA GLN A 46 25.47 -7.92 -63.73
C GLN A 46 24.54 -9.04 -63.26
N ALA A 47 24.92 -10.31 -63.42
CA ALA A 47 24.16 -11.45 -62.92
C ALA A 47 24.08 -11.44 -61.39
N LEU A 48 25.17 -11.10 -60.69
CA LEU A 48 25.19 -10.95 -59.25
C LEU A 48 24.26 -9.82 -58.77
N LEU A 49 24.26 -8.67 -59.46
CA LEU A 49 23.35 -7.56 -59.15
C LEU A 49 21.89 -7.98 -59.36
N ARG A 50 21.56 -8.64 -60.48
CA ARG A 50 20.20 -9.15 -60.75
C ARG A 50 19.73 -10.12 -59.66
N ARG A 51 20.58 -11.06 -59.25
CA ARG A 51 20.27 -11.98 -58.14
C ARG A 51 20.07 -11.23 -56.82
N THR A 52 20.94 -10.27 -56.52
CA THR A 52 20.86 -9.47 -55.28
C THR A 52 19.59 -8.62 -55.25
N LEU A 53 19.17 -8.06 -56.39
CA LEU A 53 17.90 -7.35 -56.55
C LEU A 53 16.70 -8.27 -56.30
N ALA A 54 16.71 -9.48 -56.85
CA ALA A 54 15.64 -10.47 -56.62
C ALA A 54 15.57 -10.89 -55.13
N ASP A 55 16.73 -11.16 -54.50
CA ASP A 55 16.82 -11.53 -53.08
C ASP A 55 16.39 -10.36 -52.16
N ALA A 56 16.76 -9.13 -52.50
CA ALA A 56 16.33 -7.93 -51.79
C ALA A 56 14.82 -7.69 -51.90
N ALA A 57 14.25 -7.82 -53.11
CA ALA A 57 12.82 -7.72 -53.33
C ALA A 57 12.07 -8.79 -52.50
N ALA A 58 12.53 -10.04 -52.52
CA ALA A 58 11.99 -11.10 -51.68
C ALA A 58 12.07 -10.77 -50.19
N HIS A 59 13.19 -10.21 -49.72
CA HIS A 59 13.38 -9.80 -48.33
C HIS A 59 12.42 -8.71 -47.88
N PHE A 60 12.21 -7.68 -48.72
CA PHE A 60 11.31 -6.57 -48.42
C PHE A 60 9.85 -7.00 -48.51
N ALA A 61 9.48 -7.82 -49.49
CA ALA A 61 8.16 -8.44 -49.59
C ALA A 61 7.83 -9.31 -48.37
N ASP A 62 8.81 -10.05 -47.85
CA ASP A 62 8.63 -10.88 -46.67
C ASP A 62 8.39 -10.10 -45.36
N ARG A 63 8.70 -8.80 -45.35
CA ARG A 63 8.57 -7.88 -44.19
C ARG A 63 7.56 -6.76 -44.44
N ASP A 64 6.78 -6.86 -45.52
CA ASP A 64 5.77 -5.87 -45.90
C ASP A 64 6.32 -4.44 -46.07
N ARG A 65 7.59 -4.32 -46.46
CA ARG A 65 8.22 -3.02 -46.81
C ARG A 65 7.88 -2.64 -48.24
N THR A 66 6.62 -2.29 -48.50
CA THR A 66 6.08 -2.08 -49.86
C THR A 66 6.85 -1.02 -50.66
N ALA A 67 7.21 0.12 -50.05
CA ALA A 67 7.94 1.17 -50.76
C ALA A 67 9.35 0.75 -51.20
N ASP A 68 10.05 -0.03 -50.38
CA ASP A 68 11.39 -0.54 -50.73
C ASP A 68 11.29 -1.70 -51.72
N PHE A 69 10.28 -2.54 -51.59
CA PHE A 69 9.96 -3.56 -52.58
C PHE A 69 9.70 -2.93 -53.96
N ASP A 70 8.84 -1.91 -54.05
CA ASP A 70 8.52 -1.24 -55.31
C ASP A 70 9.74 -0.58 -55.94
N ARG A 71 10.57 0.07 -55.13
CA ARG A 71 11.82 0.68 -55.60
C ARG A 71 12.76 -0.36 -56.18
N VAL A 72 12.99 -1.46 -55.46
CA VAL A 72 13.88 -2.55 -55.92
C VAL A 72 13.31 -3.26 -57.14
N LEU A 73 11.99 -3.53 -57.16
CA LEU A 73 11.34 -4.22 -58.27
C LEU A 73 11.29 -3.37 -59.55
N SER A 74 11.20 -2.05 -59.42
CA SER A 74 11.31 -1.11 -60.54
C SER A 74 12.72 -1.09 -61.13
N GLU A 75 13.76 -1.13 -60.29
CA GLU A 75 15.16 -1.26 -60.73
C GLU A 75 15.45 -2.62 -61.37
N ALA A 76 14.75 -3.66 -60.92
CA ALA A 76 14.87 -5.03 -61.42
C ALA A 76 13.93 -5.33 -62.61
N ALA A 77 13.80 -4.38 -63.55
CA ALA A 77 12.89 -4.48 -64.70
C ALA A 77 13.21 -5.70 -65.60
N ASP A 78 14.49 -6.01 -65.79
CA ASP A 78 14.97 -7.09 -66.67
C ASP A 78 15.00 -8.48 -66.00
N LEU A 79 14.36 -8.64 -64.83
CA LEU A 79 14.23 -9.96 -64.23
C LEU A 79 13.35 -10.86 -65.09
N ASP A 80 13.71 -12.15 -65.13
CA ASP A 80 12.91 -13.18 -65.75
C ASP A 80 11.42 -13.08 -65.30
N PRO A 81 10.46 -13.10 -66.24
CA PRO A 81 9.04 -12.90 -65.94
C PRO A 81 8.51 -13.86 -64.86
N ALA A 82 8.94 -15.12 -64.83
CA ALA A 82 8.52 -16.08 -63.82
C ALA A 82 9.06 -15.73 -62.43
N VAL A 83 10.31 -15.25 -62.34
CA VAL A 83 10.89 -14.75 -61.07
C VAL A 83 10.13 -13.52 -60.58
N ARG A 84 9.85 -12.59 -61.49
CA ARG A 84 9.09 -11.37 -61.18
C ARG A 84 7.67 -11.67 -60.70
N ALA A 85 6.99 -12.65 -61.32
CA ALA A 85 5.66 -13.10 -60.91
C ALA A 85 5.66 -13.66 -59.47
N VAL A 86 6.66 -14.47 -59.11
CA VAL A 86 6.78 -15.00 -57.73
C VAL A 86 7.02 -13.87 -56.72
N LEU A 87 7.85 -12.88 -57.05
CA LEU A 87 8.10 -11.73 -56.18
C LEU A 87 6.83 -10.89 -55.94
N LEU A 88 6.04 -10.65 -57.00
CA LEU A 88 4.74 -9.97 -56.90
C LEU A 88 3.78 -10.71 -55.98
N ALA A 89 3.70 -12.05 -56.09
CA ALA A 89 2.88 -12.87 -55.20
C ALA A 89 3.31 -12.79 -53.73
N ARG A 90 4.63 -12.80 -53.45
CA ARG A 90 5.17 -12.61 -52.08
C ARG A 90 4.84 -11.25 -51.49
N ALA A 91 4.67 -10.23 -52.33
CA ALA A 91 4.25 -8.88 -51.95
C ALA A 91 2.72 -8.72 -51.85
N GLY A 92 1.93 -9.76 -52.16
CA GLY A 92 0.47 -9.73 -52.11
C GLY A 92 -0.20 -9.16 -53.37
N ARG A 93 0.55 -8.98 -54.47
CA ARG A 93 0.03 -8.55 -55.78
C ARG A 93 -0.33 -9.77 -56.63
N THR A 94 -1.18 -10.63 -56.10
CA THR A 94 -1.52 -11.91 -56.72
C THR A 94 -2.17 -11.77 -58.11
N PRO A 95 -3.06 -10.79 -58.37
CA PRO A 95 -3.60 -10.58 -59.72
C PRO A 95 -2.51 -10.29 -60.75
N ASP A 96 -1.61 -9.34 -60.44
CA ASP A 96 -0.49 -8.98 -61.31
C ASP A 96 0.49 -10.14 -61.50
N ALA A 97 0.75 -10.89 -60.43
CA ALA A 97 1.58 -12.08 -60.45
C ALA A 97 1.01 -13.17 -61.37
N LEU A 98 -0.30 -13.41 -61.32
CA LEU A 98 -0.98 -14.42 -62.13
C LEU A 98 -1.10 -14.00 -63.60
N ALA A 99 -1.19 -12.70 -63.88
CA ALA A 99 -1.17 -12.17 -65.25
C ALA A 99 0.20 -12.35 -65.91
N LEU A 100 1.29 -12.35 -65.13
CA LEU A 100 2.66 -12.52 -65.60
C LEU A 100 3.13 -14.00 -65.61
N ALA A 101 2.39 -14.89 -64.95
CA ALA A 101 2.78 -16.29 -64.81
C ALA A 101 2.46 -17.13 -66.05
N ASP A 102 3.44 -17.90 -66.52
CA ASP A 102 3.24 -19.00 -67.45
C ASP A 102 2.81 -20.30 -66.74
N ASP A 103 2.47 -21.35 -67.49
CA ASP A 103 2.03 -22.63 -66.94
C ASP A 103 3.06 -23.28 -65.99
N ALA A 104 4.36 -23.06 -66.27
CA ALA A 104 5.45 -23.62 -65.46
C ALA A 104 5.66 -22.88 -64.13
N SER A 105 5.44 -21.57 -64.10
CA SER A 105 5.64 -20.71 -62.92
C SER A 105 4.39 -20.51 -62.08
N ARG A 106 3.20 -20.72 -62.66
CA ARG A 106 1.90 -20.59 -61.97
C ARG A 106 1.82 -21.36 -60.64
N PRO A 107 2.29 -22.62 -60.51
CA PRO A 107 2.30 -23.32 -59.22
C PRO A 107 3.16 -22.62 -58.16
N LYS A 108 4.33 -22.07 -58.55
CA LYS A 108 5.25 -21.34 -57.65
C LYS A 108 4.64 -20.01 -57.20
N VAL A 109 3.94 -19.32 -58.09
CA VAL A 109 3.21 -18.09 -57.81
C VAL A 109 2.10 -18.33 -56.79
N LEU A 110 1.28 -19.37 -56.98
CA LEU A 110 0.23 -19.73 -56.03
C LEU A 110 0.80 -20.20 -54.68
N ALA A 111 1.93 -20.90 -54.67
CA ALA A 111 2.62 -21.31 -53.45
C ALA A 111 3.15 -20.11 -52.65
N ALA A 112 3.72 -19.11 -53.33
CA ALA A 112 4.18 -17.87 -52.70
C ALA A 112 3.01 -17.03 -52.13
N ALA A 113 1.89 -16.97 -52.86
CA ALA A 113 0.67 -16.32 -52.38
C ALA A 113 0.10 -17.03 -51.14
N ALA A 114 0.07 -18.37 -51.15
CA ALA A 114 -0.36 -19.18 -50.01
C ALA A 114 0.54 -18.98 -48.77
N ASP A 115 1.86 -18.98 -48.94
CA ASP A 115 2.82 -18.74 -47.84
C ASP A 115 2.60 -17.36 -47.20
N ARG A 116 2.37 -16.34 -48.03
CA ARG A 116 2.04 -14.99 -47.54
C ARG A 116 0.71 -14.98 -46.79
N ALA A 117 -0.32 -15.62 -47.33
CA ALA A 117 -1.65 -15.66 -46.73
C ALA A 117 -1.62 -16.26 -45.34
N VAL A 118 -0.97 -17.42 -45.18
CA VAL A 118 -0.80 -18.06 -43.88
C VAL A 118 0.00 -17.18 -42.93
N ARG A 119 1.10 -16.55 -43.39
CA ARG A 119 1.91 -15.63 -42.57
C ARG A 119 1.15 -14.40 -42.08
N GLN A 120 0.27 -13.84 -42.91
CA GLN A 120 -0.52 -12.65 -42.59
C GLN A 120 -1.85 -12.98 -41.90
N HIS A 121 -2.21 -14.26 -41.80
CA HIS A 121 -3.54 -14.70 -41.41
C HIS A 121 -4.66 -14.00 -42.22
N SER A 122 -4.44 -13.80 -43.52
CA SER A 122 -5.38 -13.11 -44.41
C SER A 122 -5.45 -13.76 -45.79
N ASN A 123 -6.66 -13.99 -46.28
CA ASN A 123 -6.94 -14.50 -47.63
C ASN A 123 -7.38 -13.39 -48.62
N ALA A 124 -7.31 -12.11 -48.22
CA ALA A 124 -7.85 -10.98 -49.00
C ALA A 124 -7.22 -10.82 -50.40
N PHE A 125 -6.00 -11.32 -50.59
CA PHE A 125 -5.26 -11.29 -51.85
C PHE A 125 -5.16 -12.69 -52.51
N LEU A 126 -5.85 -13.70 -51.98
CA LEU A 126 -5.92 -15.03 -52.57
C LEU A 126 -7.12 -15.14 -53.52
N PRO A 127 -6.98 -15.86 -54.65
CA PRO A 127 -8.12 -16.30 -55.44
C PRO A 127 -9.14 -17.07 -54.58
N PRO A 128 -10.46 -16.89 -54.79
CA PRO A 128 -11.51 -17.53 -53.99
C PRO A 128 -11.36 -19.05 -53.88
N GLU A 129 -10.84 -19.71 -54.92
CA GLU A 129 -10.66 -21.17 -54.99
C GLU A 129 -9.62 -21.67 -53.97
N LEU A 130 -8.78 -20.78 -53.45
CA LEU A 130 -7.76 -21.11 -52.45
C LEU A 130 -8.20 -20.83 -51.01
N HIS A 131 -9.36 -20.20 -50.78
CA HIS A 131 -9.83 -19.85 -49.43
C HIS A 131 -10.06 -21.08 -48.56
N VAL A 132 -10.66 -22.13 -49.12
CA VAL A 132 -10.88 -23.41 -48.42
C VAL A 132 -9.57 -24.03 -47.93
N GLY A 133 -8.53 -24.01 -48.76
CA GLY A 133 -7.21 -24.53 -48.39
C GLY A 133 -6.52 -23.69 -47.32
N PHE A 134 -6.69 -22.36 -47.37
CA PHE A 134 -6.18 -21.45 -46.35
C PHE A 134 -6.87 -21.66 -44.99
N ASP A 135 -8.20 -21.73 -44.97
CA ASP A 135 -8.98 -21.92 -43.75
C ASP A 135 -8.67 -23.28 -43.10
N ALA A 136 -8.52 -24.33 -43.92
CA ALA A 136 -8.10 -25.66 -43.49
C ALA A 136 -6.75 -25.65 -42.77
N VAL A 137 -5.74 -24.96 -43.30
CA VAL A 137 -4.42 -24.83 -42.65
C VAL A 137 -4.55 -24.12 -41.31
N LEU A 138 -5.21 -22.96 -41.24
CA LEU A 138 -5.31 -22.20 -39.99
C LEU A 138 -6.11 -22.96 -38.92
N LEU A 139 -7.18 -23.65 -39.32
CA LEU A 139 -7.95 -24.50 -38.41
C LEU A 139 -7.09 -25.63 -37.85
N ALA A 140 -6.31 -26.31 -38.69
CA ALA A 140 -5.44 -27.40 -38.28
C ALA A 140 -4.36 -26.96 -37.28
N PHE A 141 -3.73 -25.79 -37.50
CA PHE A 141 -2.75 -25.23 -36.56
C PHE A 141 -3.39 -24.88 -35.20
N ARG A 142 -4.58 -24.26 -35.19
CA ARG A 142 -5.31 -23.98 -33.93
C ARG A 142 -5.68 -25.26 -33.18
N LYS A 143 -6.08 -26.30 -33.91
CA LYS A 143 -6.42 -27.61 -33.35
C LYS A 143 -5.21 -28.28 -32.69
N HIS A 144 -4.05 -28.26 -33.35
CA HIS A 144 -2.80 -28.76 -32.78
C HIS A 144 -2.36 -27.96 -31.55
N GLU A 145 -2.46 -26.62 -31.58
CA GLU A 145 -2.17 -25.76 -30.42
C GLU A 145 -3.07 -26.07 -29.22
N ALA A 146 -4.32 -26.46 -29.46
CA ALA A 146 -5.26 -26.92 -28.44
C ALA A 146 -5.04 -28.38 -27.98
N GLY A 147 -4.05 -29.09 -28.54
CA GLY A 147 -3.76 -30.50 -28.24
C GLY A 147 -4.66 -31.52 -28.97
N ASP A 148 -5.51 -31.07 -29.91
CA ASP A 148 -6.40 -31.92 -30.71
C ASP A 148 -5.73 -32.34 -32.03
N ASP A 149 -4.76 -33.26 -31.91
CA ASP A 149 -4.01 -33.78 -33.06
C ASP A 149 -4.86 -34.60 -34.03
N ALA A 150 -5.95 -35.21 -33.58
CA ALA A 150 -6.86 -35.95 -34.45
C ALA A 150 -7.66 -34.97 -35.33
N GLY A 151 -8.27 -33.95 -34.72
CA GLY A 151 -8.98 -32.89 -35.44
C GLY A 151 -8.06 -32.05 -36.32
N ALA A 152 -6.78 -31.90 -35.96
CA ALA A 152 -5.79 -31.26 -36.83
C ALA A 152 -5.55 -32.07 -38.12
N ARG A 153 -5.54 -33.42 -38.08
CA ARG A 153 -5.38 -34.26 -39.29
C ARG A 153 -6.61 -34.21 -40.18
N GLU A 154 -7.80 -34.25 -39.57
CA GLU A 154 -9.09 -34.15 -40.26
C GLU A 154 -9.23 -32.81 -40.99
N ALA A 155 -8.89 -31.70 -40.32
CA ALA A 155 -8.92 -30.36 -40.92
C ALA A 155 -8.01 -30.22 -42.15
N LEU A 156 -6.96 -31.04 -42.28
CA LEU A 156 -6.04 -31.05 -43.43
C LEU A 156 -6.49 -31.95 -44.59
N GLU A 157 -7.58 -32.71 -44.47
CA GLU A 157 -8.08 -33.59 -45.54
C GLU A 157 -8.36 -32.88 -46.87
N PRO A 158 -8.96 -31.67 -46.92
CA PRO A 158 -9.23 -30.95 -48.16
C PRO A 158 -7.96 -30.57 -48.95
N ILE A 159 -6.78 -30.61 -48.33
CA ILE A 159 -5.51 -30.24 -48.97
C ILE A 159 -4.96 -31.44 -49.76
N GLY A 160 -5.19 -31.43 -51.07
CA GLY A 160 -4.68 -32.42 -52.02
C GLY A 160 -3.23 -32.20 -52.49
N LEU A 161 -2.71 -33.14 -53.29
CA LEU A 161 -1.30 -33.17 -53.75
C LEU A 161 -0.90 -32.01 -54.68
N ARG A 162 -1.86 -31.37 -55.36
CA ARG A 162 -1.61 -30.20 -56.22
C ARG A 162 -1.90 -28.87 -55.52
N SER A 163 -2.29 -28.90 -54.23
CA SER A 163 -2.63 -27.70 -53.48
C SER A 163 -1.38 -26.87 -53.18
N PRO A 164 -1.43 -25.53 -53.31
CA PRO A 164 -0.33 -24.66 -52.88
C PRO A 164 -0.06 -24.73 -51.36
N PHE A 165 -1.02 -25.25 -50.59
CA PHE A 165 -0.92 -25.45 -49.14
C PHE A 165 -0.33 -26.81 -48.72
N LEU A 166 0.05 -27.69 -49.66
CA LEU A 166 0.54 -29.03 -49.34
C LEU A 166 1.73 -29.01 -48.35
N GLU A 167 2.67 -28.08 -48.50
CA GLU A 167 3.83 -28.00 -47.62
C GLU A 167 3.50 -27.48 -46.21
N TRP A 168 2.42 -26.71 -46.04
CA TRP A 168 1.91 -26.36 -44.72
C TRP A 168 1.32 -27.58 -44.00
N LYS A 169 0.63 -28.46 -44.76
CA LYS A 169 0.18 -29.78 -44.26
C LYS A 169 1.34 -30.68 -43.87
N VAL A 170 2.41 -30.73 -44.67
CA VAL A 170 3.61 -31.52 -44.36
C VAL A 170 4.37 -30.94 -43.16
N LEU A 171 4.49 -29.61 -43.07
CA LEU A 171 5.08 -28.93 -41.91
C LEU A 171 4.34 -29.30 -40.62
N LEU A 172 3.01 -29.17 -40.60
CA LEU A 172 2.23 -29.47 -39.41
C LEU A 172 2.35 -30.94 -39.01
N ARG A 173 2.37 -31.88 -39.97
CA ARG A 173 2.65 -33.30 -39.69
C ARG A 173 4.03 -33.51 -39.04
N GLY A 174 5.05 -32.79 -39.50
CA GLY A 174 6.38 -32.81 -38.89
C GLY A 174 6.39 -32.25 -37.47
N LEU A 175 5.67 -31.14 -37.22
CA LEU A 175 5.53 -30.54 -35.89
C LEU A 175 4.81 -31.48 -34.92
N MET A 176 3.72 -32.12 -35.36
CA MET A 176 3.00 -33.12 -34.56
C MET A 176 3.86 -34.33 -34.22
N ALA A 177 4.65 -34.83 -35.19
CA ALA A 177 5.59 -35.93 -34.94
C ALA A 177 6.67 -35.53 -33.93
N HIS A 178 7.22 -34.32 -34.04
CA HIS A 178 8.20 -33.81 -33.09
C HIS A 178 7.61 -33.62 -31.68
N ALA A 179 6.39 -33.09 -31.57
CA ALA A 179 5.67 -32.98 -30.30
C ALA A 179 5.42 -34.35 -29.65
N ALA A 180 5.18 -35.38 -30.46
CA ALA A 180 5.06 -36.77 -30.03
C ALA A 180 6.41 -37.47 -29.77
N SER A 181 7.54 -36.74 -29.84
CA SER A 181 8.91 -37.27 -29.71
C SER A 181 9.29 -38.34 -30.75
N ASP A 182 8.61 -38.36 -31.90
CA ASP A 182 8.94 -39.21 -33.06
C ASP A 182 9.84 -38.42 -34.04
N ASP A 183 11.08 -38.23 -33.62
CA ASP A 183 12.07 -37.40 -34.31
C ASP A 183 12.43 -37.94 -35.71
N ALA A 184 12.37 -39.25 -35.91
CA ALA A 184 12.60 -39.87 -37.22
C ALA A 184 11.52 -39.45 -38.23
N ARG A 185 10.24 -39.53 -37.82
CA ARG A 185 9.11 -39.12 -38.65
C ARG A 185 9.04 -37.61 -38.82
N ALA A 186 9.44 -36.84 -37.80
CA ALA A 186 9.58 -35.40 -37.91
C ALA A 186 10.64 -35.01 -38.95
N ALA A 187 11.83 -35.62 -38.89
CA ALA A 187 12.90 -35.42 -39.86
C ALA A 187 12.46 -35.78 -41.28
N GLU A 188 11.78 -36.90 -41.48
CA GLU A 188 11.23 -37.31 -42.79
C GLU A 188 10.27 -36.27 -43.35
N ASN A 189 9.32 -35.78 -42.55
CA ASN A 189 8.37 -34.75 -42.99
C ASN A 189 9.09 -33.43 -43.30
N PHE A 190 10.02 -32.98 -42.45
CA PHE A 190 10.78 -31.75 -42.70
C PHE A 190 11.72 -31.86 -43.91
N ALA A 191 12.21 -33.06 -44.24
CA ALA A 191 13.05 -33.30 -45.42
C ALA A 191 12.30 -33.14 -46.76
N ARG A 192 10.97 -33.26 -46.75
CA ARG A 192 10.10 -33.13 -47.93
C ARG A 192 9.72 -31.70 -48.28
N LEU A 193 10.07 -30.72 -47.44
CA LEU A 193 9.75 -29.30 -47.65
C LEU A 193 10.75 -28.67 -48.62
N ASP A 194 10.26 -27.77 -49.48
CA ASP A 194 11.11 -27.00 -50.41
C ASP A 194 11.90 -25.95 -49.62
N PRO A 195 13.26 -26.00 -49.61
CA PRO A 195 14.09 -25.05 -48.88
C PRO A 195 13.86 -23.57 -49.24
N ALA A 196 13.33 -23.28 -50.42
CA ALA A 196 13.04 -21.91 -50.86
C ALA A 196 11.77 -21.33 -50.24
N ARG A 197 10.89 -22.16 -49.66
CA ARG A 197 9.58 -21.76 -49.15
C ARG A 197 9.57 -21.42 -47.68
N LEU A 198 8.49 -20.76 -47.23
CA LEU A 198 8.34 -20.40 -45.82
C LEU A 198 8.24 -21.61 -44.87
N PRO A 199 7.49 -22.70 -45.19
CA PRO A 199 7.38 -23.85 -44.30
C PRO A 199 8.74 -24.48 -43.94
N ALA A 200 9.64 -24.67 -44.92
CA ALA A 200 10.98 -25.21 -44.66
C ALA A 200 11.82 -24.29 -43.76
N ARG A 201 11.74 -22.97 -43.95
CA ARG A 201 12.46 -21.99 -43.12
C ARG A 201 11.97 -21.98 -41.66
N LEU A 202 10.68 -22.23 -41.45
CA LEU A 202 10.08 -22.37 -40.12
C LEU A 202 10.50 -23.69 -39.44
N ALA A 203 10.52 -24.79 -40.20
CA ALA A 203 10.97 -26.10 -39.72
C ALA A 203 12.47 -26.18 -39.43
N ALA A 204 13.31 -25.36 -40.09
CA ALA A 204 14.76 -25.51 -40.11
C ALA A 204 15.42 -25.60 -38.71
N PRO A 205 15.06 -24.79 -37.69
CA PRO A 205 15.65 -24.93 -36.36
C PRO A 205 15.33 -26.27 -35.68
N LEU A 206 14.10 -26.77 -35.87
CA LEU A 206 13.66 -28.06 -35.31
C LEU A 206 14.29 -29.22 -36.08
N ARG A 207 14.30 -29.15 -37.42
CA ARG A 207 15.02 -30.11 -38.28
C ARG A 207 16.50 -30.20 -37.92
N PHE A 208 17.16 -29.06 -37.66
CA PHE A 208 18.55 -29.02 -37.21
C PHE A 208 18.78 -29.77 -35.89
N ALA A 209 17.76 -29.89 -35.04
CA ALA A 209 17.83 -30.68 -33.81
C ALA A 209 17.69 -32.18 -34.07
N VAL A 210 16.80 -32.59 -34.99
CA VAL A 210 16.33 -33.98 -35.13
C VAL A 210 16.90 -34.73 -36.35
N ASP A 211 17.49 -34.04 -37.33
CA ASP A 211 18.05 -34.62 -38.56
C ASP A 211 19.59 -34.45 -38.58
N PRO A 212 20.36 -35.49 -38.23
CA PRO A 212 21.83 -35.42 -38.18
C PRO A 212 22.48 -35.10 -39.53
N ALA A 213 21.92 -35.61 -40.63
CA ALA A 213 22.46 -35.38 -41.96
C ALA A 213 22.28 -33.91 -42.36
N PHE A 214 21.09 -33.35 -42.09
CA PHE A 214 20.83 -31.93 -42.31
C PHE A 214 21.72 -31.03 -41.46
N LYS A 215 21.95 -31.41 -40.19
CA LYS A 215 22.83 -30.68 -39.26
C LYS A 215 24.28 -30.65 -39.76
N GLN A 216 24.81 -31.78 -40.20
CA GLN A 216 26.19 -31.88 -40.72
C GLN A 216 26.38 -31.14 -42.05
N ALA A 217 25.33 -31.05 -42.87
CA ALA A 217 25.36 -30.32 -44.13
C ALA A 217 25.34 -28.79 -43.97
N GLN A 218 25.11 -28.24 -42.77
CA GLN A 218 25.06 -26.80 -42.57
C GLN A 218 26.45 -26.14 -42.47
N PRO A 219 26.68 -25.03 -43.19
CA PRO A 219 27.82 -24.14 -42.92
C PRO A 219 27.84 -23.62 -41.47
N ALA A 220 29.02 -23.30 -40.94
CA ALA A 220 29.20 -22.91 -39.53
C ALA A 220 28.40 -21.66 -39.11
N ASP A 221 28.27 -20.69 -40.01
CA ASP A 221 27.44 -19.49 -39.83
C ASP A 221 25.95 -19.86 -39.75
N ALA A 222 25.47 -20.69 -40.68
CA ALA A 222 24.09 -21.18 -40.69
C ALA A 222 23.75 -22.02 -39.45
N ALA A 223 24.65 -22.94 -39.05
CA ALA A 223 24.50 -23.76 -37.85
C ALA A 223 24.38 -22.91 -36.57
N THR A 224 25.17 -21.84 -36.47
CA THR A 224 25.12 -20.89 -35.35
C THR A 224 23.76 -20.19 -35.28
N VAL A 225 23.25 -19.71 -36.41
CA VAL A 225 21.94 -19.04 -36.49
C VAL A 225 20.81 -20.00 -36.14
N LEU A 226 20.83 -21.23 -36.67
CA LEU A 226 19.82 -22.25 -36.39
C LEU A 226 19.82 -22.65 -34.92
N SER A 227 20.99 -22.86 -34.31
CA SER A 227 21.13 -23.14 -32.87
C SER A 227 20.59 -22.01 -31.99
N ALA A 228 20.87 -20.75 -32.34
CA ALA A 228 20.34 -19.60 -31.62
C ALA A 228 18.80 -19.50 -31.70
N ARG A 229 18.21 -19.82 -32.86
CA ARG A 229 16.75 -19.86 -33.04
C ARG A 229 16.12 -21.01 -32.28
N LEU A 230 16.71 -22.21 -32.33
CA LEU A 230 16.25 -23.38 -31.59
C LEU A 230 16.17 -23.11 -30.08
N ARG A 231 17.19 -22.46 -29.51
CA ARG A 231 17.18 -22.06 -28.08
C ARG A 231 16.01 -21.16 -27.68
N LYS A 232 15.48 -20.36 -28.61
CA LYS A 232 14.28 -19.52 -28.36
C LYS A 232 12.98 -20.31 -28.40
N LEU A 233 12.98 -21.47 -29.05
CA LEU A 233 11.80 -22.34 -29.22
C LEU A 233 11.67 -23.38 -28.12
N LEU A 234 12.75 -23.71 -27.41
CA LEU A 234 12.75 -24.68 -26.32
C LEU A 234 12.28 -24.06 -24.99
N PRO A 235 11.48 -24.76 -24.16
CA PRO A 235 11.12 -24.31 -22.82
C PRO A 235 12.37 -24.10 -21.96
N SER A 236 12.51 -22.95 -21.28
CA SER A 236 13.62 -22.72 -20.35
C SER A 236 13.31 -23.35 -18.98
N PRO A 237 14.15 -24.28 -18.47
CA PRO A 237 14.01 -24.84 -17.13
C PRO A 237 13.97 -23.77 -16.03
N ALA A 238 14.56 -22.59 -16.28
CA ALA A 238 14.56 -21.49 -15.33
C ALA A 238 13.16 -20.94 -15.04
N VAL A 239 12.25 -20.95 -16.02
CA VAL A 239 10.88 -20.45 -15.83
C VAL A 239 10.11 -21.34 -14.86
N GLU A 240 10.28 -22.66 -14.94
CA GLU A 240 9.65 -23.60 -14.01
C GLU A 240 10.18 -23.43 -12.59
N HIS A 241 11.50 -23.28 -12.41
CA HIS A 241 12.06 -23.00 -11.09
C HIS A 241 11.60 -21.66 -10.52
N LEU A 242 11.48 -20.60 -11.33
CA LEU A 242 10.95 -19.32 -10.86
C LEU A 242 9.47 -19.41 -10.45
N ARG A 243 8.65 -20.17 -11.21
CA ARG A 243 7.25 -20.46 -10.83
C ARG A 243 7.17 -21.28 -9.55
N ALA A 244 8.06 -22.25 -9.37
CA ALA A 244 8.14 -23.05 -8.15
C ALA A 244 8.46 -22.15 -6.95
N ILE A 245 9.45 -21.26 -7.04
CA ILE A 245 9.75 -20.28 -5.99
C ILE A 245 8.52 -19.44 -5.66
N ALA A 246 7.85 -18.87 -6.67
CA ALA A 246 6.69 -18.00 -6.47
C ALA A 246 5.53 -18.68 -5.70
N ARG A 247 5.30 -19.98 -5.90
CA ARG A 247 4.26 -20.75 -5.17
C ARG A 247 4.54 -20.87 -3.68
N GLU A 248 5.80 -20.76 -3.28
CA GLU A 248 6.26 -20.95 -1.89
C GLU A 248 6.34 -19.64 -1.09
N LEU A 249 6.33 -18.46 -1.75
CA LEU A 249 6.47 -17.14 -1.09
C LEU A 249 5.18 -16.63 -0.39
N GLY A 250 4.41 -17.51 0.24
CA GLY A 250 3.19 -17.16 0.99
C GLY A 250 3.34 -17.36 2.50
N ARG A 251 2.65 -16.53 3.30
CA ARG A 251 2.67 -16.57 4.78
C ARG A 251 2.47 -18.01 5.31
N ASP A 252 3.16 -18.33 6.40
CA ASP A 252 3.13 -19.62 7.11
C ASP A 252 3.69 -20.82 6.34
N LYS A 253 4.40 -20.60 5.22
CA LYS A 253 5.11 -21.68 4.51
C LYS A 253 6.61 -21.68 4.83
N PRO A 254 7.23 -22.85 5.05
CA PRO A 254 8.69 -22.94 5.19
C PRO A 254 9.37 -22.55 3.87
N LEU A 255 10.45 -21.77 3.93
CA LEU A 255 11.17 -21.31 2.74
C LEU A 255 12.13 -22.35 2.14
N ALA A 256 12.34 -23.49 2.80
CA ALA A 256 13.25 -24.52 2.33
C ALA A 256 13.00 -24.98 0.87
N PRO A 257 11.75 -25.20 0.40
CA PRO A 257 11.48 -25.55 -1.00
C PRO A 257 11.80 -24.41 -1.98
N ALA A 258 11.57 -23.15 -1.58
CA ALA A 258 11.94 -21.97 -2.36
C ALA A 258 13.46 -21.89 -2.53
N PHE A 259 14.22 -22.09 -1.44
CA PHE A 259 15.69 -22.11 -1.48
C PHE A 259 16.26 -23.25 -2.34
N ARG A 260 15.68 -24.45 -2.29
CA ARG A 260 16.08 -25.55 -3.20
C ARG A 260 15.89 -25.19 -4.67
N SER A 261 14.77 -24.56 -5.01
CA SER A 261 14.52 -24.08 -6.38
C SER A 261 15.46 -22.93 -6.76
N ALA A 262 15.78 -22.06 -5.81
CA ALA A 262 16.75 -20.97 -5.98
C ALA A 262 18.17 -21.50 -6.26
N GLU A 263 18.61 -22.55 -5.56
CA GLU A 263 19.90 -23.22 -5.80
C GLU A 263 20.07 -23.71 -7.24
N LEU A 264 18.99 -24.20 -7.85
CA LEU A 264 19.01 -24.67 -9.24
C LEU A 264 19.01 -23.50 -10.24
N VAL A 265 18.21 -22.46 -10.00
CA VAL A 265 17.99 -21.39 -10.98
C VAL A 265 19.01 -20.25 -10.92
N VAL A 266 19.64 -19.98 -9.78
CA VAL A 266 20.59 -18.86 -9.65
C VAL A 266 21.82 -19.00 -10.57
N PRO A 267 22.47 -20.18 -10.71
CA PRO A 267 23.57 -20.36 -11.68
C PRO A 267 23.11 -20.12 -13.13
N MET A 268 21.89 -20.57 -13.45
CA MET A 268 21.26 -20.35 -14.76
C MET A 268 21.07 -18.86 -15.03
N LEU A 269 20.45 -18.12 -14.10
CA LEU A 269 20.23 -16.68 -14.23
C LEU A 269 21.54 -15.90 -14.35
N ARG A 270 22.58 -16.24 -13.60
CA ARG A 270 23.91 -15.59 -13.73
C ARG A 270 24.47 -15.68 -15.15
N SER A 271 24.15 -16.74 -15.89
CA SER A 271 24.67 -16.97 -17.25
C SER A 271 23.92 -16.20 -18.34
N PHE A 272 22.61 -16.00 -18.22
CA PHE A 272 21.79 -15.43 -19.30
C PHE A 272 20.90 -14.24 -18.92
N ALA A 273 20.68 -13.98 -17.62
CA ALA A 273 19.86 -12.89 -17.10
C ALA A 273 20.37 -12.44 -15.70
N PRO A 274 21.62 -11.95 -15.61
CA PRO A 274 22.26 -11.64 -14.33
C PRO A 274 21.55 -10.52 -13.53
N ASP A 275 20.81 -9.65 -14.22
CA ASP A 275 19.99 -8.58 -13.65
C ASP A 275 18.80 -9.09 -12.81
N LEU A 276 18.37 -10.34 -13.01
CA LEU A 276 17.30 -10.95 -12.22
C LEU A 276 17.77 -11.50 -10.88
N VAL A 277 19.07 -11.74 -10.70
CA VAL A 277 19.59 -12.33 -9.45
C VAL A 277 19.38 -11.41 -8.24
N PRO A 278 19.69 -10.09 -8.28
CA PRO A 278 19.40 -9.19 -7.17
C PRO A 278 17.90 -9.06 -6.87
N ARG A 279 17.04 -9.15 -7.91
CA ARG A 279 15.59 -9.07 -7.73
C ARG A 279 15.05 -10.30 -6.99
N LEU A 280 15.52 -11.49 -7.36
CA LEU A 280 15.19 -12.73 -6.66
C LEU A 280 15.72 -12.72 -5.21
N ALA A 281 16.94 -12.20 -5.01
CA ALA A 281 17.51 -12.02 -3.68
C ALA A 281 16.63 -11.10 -2.81
N ASN A 282 16.11 -10.00 -3.36
CA ASN A 282 15.21 -9.10 -2.63
C ASN A 282 13.88 -9.78 -2.25
N CYS A 283 13.30 -10.59 -3.14
CA CYS A 283 12.09 -11.35 -2.85
C CYS A 283 12.29 -12.32 -1.67
N LEU A 284 13.39 -13.09 -1.68
CA LEU A 284 13.68 -14.03 -0.59
C LEU A 284 14.05 -13.33 0.72
N TYR A 285 14.70 -12.17 0.67
CA TYR A 285 15.01 -11.37 1.87
C TYR A 285 13.71 -10.97 2.60
N HIS A 286 12.74 -10.40 1.89
CA HIS A 286 11.46 -10.00 2.49
C HIS A 286 10.58 -11.20 2.85
N ALA A 287 10.74 -12.34 2.19
CA ALA A 287 10.06 -13.56 2.61
C ALA A 287 10.57 -14.02 3.99
N ILE A 288 11.89 -13.94 4.25
CA ILE A 288 12.46 -14.28 5.55
C ILE A 288 11.88 -13.41 6.67
N VAL A 289 11.64 -12.12 6.42
CA VAL A 289 11.02 -11.22 7.42
C VAL A 289 9.70 -11.80 7.94
N ASN A 290 8.88 -12.39 7.07
CA ASN A 290 7.51 -12.78 7.40
C ASN A 290 7.35 -14.24 7.87
N GLN A 291 8.23 -15.14 7.43
CA GLN A 291 8.07 -16.59 7.67
C GLN A 291 9.42 -17.36 7.72
N GLY A 292 10.53 -16.64 7.83
CA GLY A 292 11.86 -17.23 7.80
C GLY A 292 12.24 -17.96 9.08
N GLN A 293 13.13 -18.94 8.94
CA GLN A 293 13.75 -19.66 10.06
C GLN A 293 15.25 -19.27 10.18
N PRO A 294 15.90 -19.44 11.35
CA PRO A 294 17.31 -19.07 11.54
C PRO A 294 18.27 -19.66 10.50
N GLU A 295 18.00 -20.88 10.01
CA GLU A 295 18.78 -21.57 8.99
C GLU A 295 18.67 -20.97 7.58
N ASP A 296 17.75 -20.03 7.34
CA ASP A 296 17.57 -19.41 6.03
C ASP A 296 18.58 -18.30 5.76
N LEU A 297 19.13 -17.64 6.80
CA LEU A 297 20.15 -16.60 6.64
C LEU A 297 21.47 -17.15 6.05
N PRO A 298 22.02 -18.29 6.51
CA PRO A 298 23.18 -18.90 5.87
C PRO A 298 22.90 -19.34 4.42
N LYS A 299 21.70 -19.88 4.13
CA LYS A 299 21.30 -20.28 2.76
C LYS A 299 21.25 -19.08 1.83
N TYR A 300 20.64 -17.99 2.30
CA TYR A 300 20.60 -16.72 1.58
C TYR A 300 22.01 -16.23 1.25
N ARG A 301 22.88 -16.15 2.26
CA ARG A 301 24.26 -15.65 2.08
C ARG A 301 25.06 -16.53 1.10
N LYS A 302 24.90 -17.84 1.18
CA LYS A 302 25.56 -18.78 0.25
C LYS A 302 25.12 -18.54 -1.20
N LEU A 303 23.84 -18.23 -1.43
CA LEU A 303 23.28 -18.06 -2.76
C LEU A 303 23.54 -16.69 -3.37
N PHE A 304 23.32 -15.63 -2.60
CA PHE A 304 23.27 -14.25 -3.10
C PHE A 304 24.43 -13.39 -2.60
N GLY A 305 25.19 -13.85 -1.60
CA GLY A 305 26.17 -13.04 -0.89
C GLY A 305 25.55 -12.20 0.22
N ASN A 306 26.29 -11.20 0.70
CA ASN A 306 25.80 -10.26 1.70
C ASN A 306 24.88 -9.21 1.02
N PRO A 307 23.70 -8.90 1.57
CA PRO A 307 22.85 -7.82 1.06
C PRO A 307 23.61 -6.50 1.07
N PRO A 308 23.53 -5.68 0.00
CA PRO A 308 24.27 -4.42 -0.09
C PRO A 308 23.81 -3.38 0.93
N ASP A 309 22.55 -3.44 1.37
CA ASP A 309 21.90 -2.51 2.29
C ASP A 309 21.72 -3.07 3.72
N ASP A 310 22.08 -4.34 3.95
CA ASP A 310 22.10 -4.98 5.27
C ASP A 310 23.13 -6.14 5.31
N PRO A 311 24.45 -5.86 5.26
CA PRO A 311 25.47 -6.90 5.07
C PRO A 311 25.51 -7.97 6.16
N ASN A 312 25.05 -7.62 7.36
CA ASN A 312 25.07 -8.47 8.55
C ASN A 312 23.68 -8.97 8.99
N PHE A 313 22.64 -8.71 8.21
CA PHE A 313 21.24 -9.04 8.53
C PHE A 313 20.71 -8.38 9.81
N HIS A 314 21.29 -7.26 10.25
CA HIS A 314 20.84 -6.59 11.47
C HIS A 314 19.48 -5.92 11.28
N LYS A 315 19.22 -5.29 10.12
CA LYS A 315 17.90 -4.77 9.80
C LYS A 315 16.88 -5.91 9.72
N LEU A 316 17.22 -7.00 9.03
CA LEU A 316 16.36 -8.18 8.91
C LEU A 316 15.99 -8.76 10.27
N GLN A 317 16.98 -9.00 11.14
CA GLN A 317 16.78 -9.56 12.47
C GLN A 317 15.96 -8.64 13.37
N ALA A 318 16.18 -7.33 13.27
CA ALA A 318 15.38 -6.37 13.99
C ALA A 318 13.89 -6.40 13.55
N GLN A 319 13.63 -6.41 12.25
CA GLN A 319 12.26 -6.51 11.72
C GLN A 319 11.55 -7.80 12.14
N ILE A 320 12.25 -8.93 12.18
CA ILE A 320 11.71 -10.21 12.67
C ILE A 320 11.38 -10.11 14.16
N GLY A 321 12.32 -9.59 14.97
CA GLY A 321 12.14 -9.41 16.41
C GLY A 321 10.91 -8.55 16.75
N GLU A 322 10.65 -7.50 15.96
CA GLU A 322 9.49 -6.64 16.10
C GLU A 322 8.15 -7.36 15.85
N GLN A 323 8.13 -8.35 14.95
CA GLN A 323 6.94 -9.16 14.67
C GLN A 323 6.65 -10.18 15.77
N ILE A 324 7.69 -10.79 16.33
CA ILE A 324 7.56 -11.81 17.38
C ILE A 324 7.47 -11.22 18.79
N GLY A 325 7.60 -9.90 18.93
CA GLY A 325 7.45 -9.20 20.22
C GLY A 325 8.67 -9.30 21.14
N ASP A 326 9.89 -9.31 20.60
CA ASP A 326 11.14 -9.22 21.38
C ASP A 326 11.75 -7.81 21.32
N PRO A 327 11.27 -6.84 22.12
CA PRO A 327 11.74 -5.46 22.04
C PRO A 327 13.22 -5.32 22.40
N ALA A 328 13.78 -6.13 23.31
CA ALA A 328 15.17 -6.03 23.73
C ALA A 328 16.16 -6.54 22.66
N GLY A 329 15.91 -7.72 22.10
CA GLY A 329 16.73 -8.26 21.01
C GLY A 329 16.63 -7.41 19.75
N THR A 330 15.42 -6.93 19.44
CA THR A 330 15.18 -6.02 18.31
C THR A 330 15.96 -4.72 18.45
N HIS A 331 15.90 -4.10 19.63
CA HIS A 331 16.63 -2.86 19.92
C HIS A 331 18.14 -3.03 19.73
N ALA A 332 18.71 -4.15 20.20
CA ALA A 332 20.13 -4.44 20.01
C ALA A 332 20.53 -4.58 18.52
N HIS A 333 19.66 -5.16 17.70
CA HIS A 333 19.91 -5.27 16.26
C HIS A 333 19.77 -3.93 15.53
N TRP A 334 18.79 -3.11 15.89
CA TRP A 334 18.66 -1.76 15.36
C TRP A 334 19.87 -0.88 15.69
N LEU A 335 20.43 -0.95 16.91
CA LEU A 335 21.66 -0.22 17.26
C LEU A 335 22.86 -0.64 16.39
N LYS A 336 23.01 -1.93 16.10
CA LYS A 336 24.08 -2.42 15.21
C LYS A 336 23.88 -1.94 13.78
N TYR A 337 22.63 -1.87 13.31
CA TYR A 337 22.31 -1.34 11.98
C TYR A 337 22.52 0.18 11.90
N GLU A 338 22.16 0.93 12.95
CA GLU A 338 22.43 2.37 13.08
C GLU A 338 23.93 2.65 12.98
N ALA A 339 24.75 1.91 13.73
CA ALA A 339 26.20 2.06 13.70
C ALA A 339 26.79 1.82 12.30
N TRP A 340 26.23 0.86 11.55
CA TRP A 340 26.62 0.62 10.17
C TRP A 340 26.22 1.77 9.23
N LEU A 341 24.98 2.28 9.34
CA LEU A 341 24.54 3.44 8.55
C LEU A 341 25.34 4.71 8.88
N ALA A 342 25.66 4.93 10.16
CA ALA A 342 26.45 6.07 10.63
C ALA A 342 27.90 6.05 10.10
N ALA A 343 28.41 4.87 9.72
CA ALA A 343 29.70 4.71 9.07
C ALA A 343 29.72 5.09 7.58
N HIS A 344 28.61 5.60 7.03
CA HIS A 344 28.46 6.03 5.64
C HIS A 344 28.84 4.94 4.63
N PRO A 345 28.06 3.84 4.57
CA PRO A 345 28.37 2.72 3.70
C PRO A 345 28.40 3.15 2.22
N PRO A 346 29.29 2.55 1.41
CA PRO A 346 29.41 2.89 -0.01
C PRO A 346 28.06 2.76 -0.75
N GLY A 347 27.75 3.75 -1.59
CA GLY A 347 26.51 3.76 -2.39
C GLY A 347 25.29 4.39 -1.70
N TRP A 348 25.42 4.86 -0.46
CA TRP A 348 24.37 5.59 0.25
C TRP A 348 24.63 7.10 0.24
N PRO A 349 23.80 7.92 -0.44
CA PRO A 349 23.86 9.36 -0.31
C PRO A 349 23.60 9.78 1.14
N VAL A 350 24.36 10.77 1.66
CA VAL A 350 24.27 11.22 3.06
C VAL A 350 22.83 11.54 3.48
N ALA A 351 22.09 12.29 2.66
CA ALA A 351 20.71 12.63 2.96
C ALA A 351 19.76 11.41 3.03
N VAL A 352 20.05 10.35 2.27
CA VAL A 352 19.29 9.10 2.32
C VAL A 352 19.68 8.29 3.56
N ALA A 353 20.97 8.27 3.91
CA ALA A 353 21.47 7.63 5.11
C ALA A 353 20.90 8.30 6.38
N ASP A 354 20.86 9.62 6.45
CA ASP A 354 20.30 10.33 7.61
C ASP A 354 18.81 10.05 7.79
N ARG A 355 18.03 9.99 6.70
CA ARG A 355 16.61 9.59 6.78
C ARG A 355 16.44 8.13 7.19
N ALA A 356 17.25 7.21 6.67
CA ALA A 356 17.21 5.82 7.10
C ALA A 356 17.60 5.68 8.58
N ARG A 357 18.61 6.43 9.04
CA ARG A 357 18.98 6.49 10.46
C ARG A 357 17.83 7.07 11.29
N ALA A 358 17.14 8.11 10.82
CA ALA A 358 15.98 8.66 11.52
C ALA A 358 14.89 7.60 11.74
N GLU A 359 14.58 6.79 10.72
CA GLU A 359 13.65 5.66 10.86
C GLU A 359 14.16 4.63 11.89
N VAL A 360 15.43 4.26 11.85
CA VAL A 360 16.02 3.34 12.85
C VAL A 360 15.89 3.90 14.27
N TRP A 361 16.14 5.20 14.45
CA TRP A 361 15.96 5.87 15.73
C TRP A 361 14.49 5.90 16.17
N THR A 362 13.53 6.04 15.25
CA THR A 362 12.10 5.89 15.55
C THR A 362 11.77 4.47 16.02
N HIS A 363 12.29 3.44 15.34
CA HIS A 363 12.12 2.03 15.76
C HIS A 363 12.70 1.78 17.17
N LEU A 364 13.91 2.26 17.45
CA LEU A 364 14.51 2.19 18.79
C LEU A 364 13.63 2.85 19.86
N GLY A 365 13.03 4.00 19.55
CA GLY A 365 12.10 4.67 20.46
C GLY A 365 10.84 3.86 20.73
N VAL A 366 10.22 3.32 19.68
CA VAL A 366 9.01 2.47 19.79
C VAL A 366 9.30 1.20 20.60
N ASN A 367 10.43 0.55 20.36
CA ASN A 367 10.83 -0.65 21.11
C ASN A 367 11.10 -0.32 22.58
N GLY A 368 11.71 0.83 22.88
CA GLY A 368 11.87 1.32 24.23
C GLY A 368 10.55 1.58 24.96
N THR A 369 9.55 2.14 24.27
CA THR A 369 8.19 2.32 24.83
C THR A 369 7.55 0.96 25.10
N LYS A 370 7.54 0.05 24.11
CA LYS A 370 6.98 -1.31 24.29
C LYS A 370 7.65 -2.08 25.42
N ALA A 371 8.96 -1.98 25.56
CA ALA A 371 9.69 -2.64 26.64
C ALA A 371 9.28 -2.14 28.04
N ALA A 372 8.82 -0.89 28.16
CA ALA A 372 8.27 -0.38 29.41
C ALA A 372 6.89 -0.97 29.75
N ASP A 373 6.16 -1.46 28.75
CA ASP A 373 4.82 -2.04 28.86
C ASP A 373 4.80 -3.57 29.03
N VAL A 374 5.94 -4.26 28.85
CA VAL A 374 6.02 -5.73 29.04
C VAL A 374 5.94 -6.07 30.54
N ASP A 375 4.84 -6.72 30.94
CA ASP A 375 4.71 -7.37 32.26
C ASP A 375 5.58 -8.65 32.29
N ASP A 376 6.70 -8.62 33.03
CA ASP A 376 7.54 -9.80 33.31
C ASP A 376 6.82 -10.76 34.29
N GLU A 377 5.93 -11.64 33.81
CA GLU A 377 5.48 -12.82 34.57
C GLU A 377 6.02 -14.11 33.93
N PRO A 378 6.81 -14.93 34.63
CA PRO A 378 6.80 -16.36 34.40
C PRO A 378 5.51 -16.93 34.99
N GLU A 379 4.71 -17.64 34.19
CA GLU A 379 3.53 -18.39 34.65
C GLU A 379 3.88 -19.25 35.88
N LEU A 380 3.49 -18.79 37.06
CA LEU A 380 3.67 -19.53 38.31
C LEU A 380 2.29 -19.90 38.85
N GLY A 381 2.09 -21.21 39.04
CA GLY A 381 0.81 -21.81 39.38
C GLY A 381 0.13 -21.24 40.64
N PHE A 382 -1.17 -21.51 40.70
CA PHE A 382 -2.25 -21.11 41.62
C PHE A 382 -1.95 -20.83 43.12
N PHE A 383 -0.76 -21.18 43.64
CA PHE A 383 -0.38 -21.02 45.05
C PHE A 383 0.78 -20.04 45.32
N ALA A 384 1.27 -19.32 44.32
CA ALA A 384 2.34 -18.33 44.55
C ALA A 384 1.79 -17.04 45.21
N PRO A 385 2.38 -16.54 46.31
CA PRO A 385 1.99 -15.25 46.89
C PRO A 385 2.40 -14.10 45.96
N PRO A 386 1.63 -12.97 45.93
CA PRO A 386 1.93 -11.84 45.06
C PRO A 386 3.30 -11.24 45.42
N ARG A 387 4.26 -11.32 44.50
CA ARG A 387 5.54 -10.61 44.60
C ARG A 387 5.39 -9.21 44.02
N ARG A 388 6.06 -8.22 44.63
CA ARG A 388 6.11 -6.84 44.10
C ARG A 388 6.70 -6.87 42.68
N LYS A 389 5.94 -6.36 41.69
CA LYS A 389 6.40 -6.16 40.30
C LYS A 389 7.76 -5.46 40.30
N LYS A 390 8.79 -6.09 39.72
CA LYS A 390 10.00 -5.34 39.35
C LYS A 390 9.67 -4.63 38.05
N PRO A 391 9.84 -3.29 37.95
CA PRO A 391 9.62 -2.61 36.68
C PRO A 391 10.56 -3.20 35.62
N PRO A 392 10.08 -3.38 34.38
CA PRO A 392 10.92 -3.86 33.29
C PRO A 392 12.14 -2.95 33.15
N LYS A 393 13.30 -3.53 32.84
CA LYS A 393 14.55 -2.77 32.71
C LYS A 393 14.41 -1.84 31.49
N PRO A 394 14.48 -0.51 31.66
CA PRO A 394 14.36 0.41 30.53
C PRO A 394 15.50 0.18 29.53
N LEU A 395 15.16 0.21 28.25
CA LEU A 395 16.14 0.12 27.17
C LEU A 395 16.95 1.43 27.08
N ASP A 396 18.23 1.29 26.74
CA ASP A 396 19.16 2.40 26.55
C ASP A 396 19.49 2.52 25.06
N PRO A 397 19.38 3.71 24.44
CA PRO A 397 18.87 4.98 25.01
C PRO A 397 17.33 4.99 25.22
N PRO A 398 16.83 5.88 26.10
CA PRO A 398 15.40 5.96 26.40
C PRO A 398 14.59 6.50 25.20
N PRO A 399 13.28 6.22 25.12
CA PRO A 399 12.44 6.57 23.96
C PRO A 399 12.55 8.03 23.52
N ALA A 400 12.47 8.98 24.46
CA ALA A 400 12.56 10.40 24.15
C ALA A 400 13.92 10.79 23.51
N ALA A 401 15.02 10.15 23.94
CA ALA A 401 16.34 10.39 23.34
C ALA A 401 16.42 9.80 21.91
N CYS A 402 15.83 8.62 21.69
CA CYS A 402 15.71 8.01 20.37
C CYS A 402 14.93 8.91 19.41
N PHE A 403 13.72 9.35 19.81
CA PHE A 403 12.89 10.22 18.97
C PHE A 403 13.51 11.60 18.76
N ALA A 404 14.24 12.13 19.74
CA ALA A 404 14.99 13.39 19.57
C ALA A 404 16.07 13.24 18.49
N LYS A 405 16.78 12.10 18.47
CA LYS A 405 17.77 11.82 17.42
C LYS A 405 17.12 11.62 16.06
N ALA A 406 15.96 10.95 16.00
CA ALA A 406 15.17 10.83 14.77
C ALA A 406 14.78 12.21 14.21
N ALA A 407 14.28 13.12 15.06
CA ALA A 407 13.90 14.47 14.68
C ALA A 407 15.10 15.38 14.34
N GLU A 408 16.29 15.12 14.88
CA GLU A 408 17.52 15.80 14.47
C GLU A 408 17.94 15.41 13.04
N LEU A 409 17.86 14.11 12.73
CA LEU A 409 18.27 13.55 11.44
C LEU A 409 17.24 13.80 10.32
N ALA A 410 15.95 13.79 10.67
CA ALA A 410 14.85 14.09 9.76
C ALA A 410 13.97 15.22 10.33
N PRO A 411 14.47 16.46 10.32
CA PRO A 411 13.82 17.61 10.95
C PRO A 411 12.47 18.02 10.36
N ASP A 412 12.16 17.51 9.16
CA ASP A 412 10.92 17.71 8.42
C ASP A 412 9.96 16.52 8.48
N SER A 413 10.29 15.45 9.23
CA SER A 413 9.47 14.25 9.39
C SER A 413 8.34 14.45 10.40
N PRO A 414 7.05 14.38 9.98
CA PRO A 414 5.91 14.51 10.89
C PRO A 414 5.87 13.39 11.93
N ASP A 415 6.24 12.15 11.54
CA ASP A 415 6.20 11.03 12.47
C ASP A 415 7.26 11.18 13.57
N ALA A 416 8.50 11.53 13.21
CA ALA A 416 9.55 11.77 14.21
C ALA A 416 9.18 12.91 15.18
N ALA A 417 8.62 14.01 14.65
CA ALA A 417 8.16 15.13 15.48
C ALA A 417 7.02 14.74 16.42
N ARG A 418 6.02 14.00 15.93
CA ARG A 418 4.90 13.49 16.73
C ARG A 418 5.37 12.56 17.83
N ARG A 419 6.22 11.59 17.51
CA ARG A 419 6.74 10.61 18.48
C ARG A 419 7.57 11.27 19.57
N LEU A 420 8.40 12.26 19.20
CA LEU A 420 9.14 13.07 20.16
C LEU A 420 8.19 13.85 21.08
N PHE A 421 7.17 14.49 20.51
CA PHE A 421 6.17 15.23 21.30
C PHE A 421 5.46 14.33 22.31
N GLU A 422 4.93 13.17 21.87
CA GLU A 422 4.27 12.18 22.72
C GLU A 422 5.22 11.69 23.84
N ALA A 423 6.42 11.25 23.49
CA ALA A 423 7.39 10.75 24.47
C ALA A 423 7.85 11.80 25.50
N LEU A 424 7.91 13.08 25.11
CA LEU A 424 8.21 14.17 26.05
C LEU A 424 7.05 14.44 27.01
N LEU A 425 5.80 14.30 26.56
CA LEU A 425 4.64 14.38 27.46
C LEU A 425 4.59 13.20 28.42
N ASP A 426 4.84 11.98 27.95
CA ASP A 426 4.89 10.78 28.79
C ASP A 426 6.02 10.87 29.83
N ALA A 427 7.15 11.49 29.47
CA ALA A 427 8.24 11.79 30.38
C ALA A 427 7.95 12.97 31.34
N ASN A 428 6.74 13.54 31.32
CA ASN A 428 6.33 14.71 32.10
C ASN A 428 7.23 15.95 31.86
N ARG A 429 7.63 16.17 30.60
CA ARG A 429 8.47 17.30 30.13
C ARG A 429 7.71 18.20 29.14
N PRO A 430 6.61 18.86 29.57
CA PRO A 430 5.76 19.66 28.67
C PRO A 430 6.48 20.86 28.04
N ALA A 431 7.44 21.48 28.74
CA ALA A 431 8.20 22.60 28.19
C ALA A 431 9.08 22.18 27.00
N ASP A 432 9.69 21.00 27.08
CA ASP A 432 10.50 20.45 26.00
C ASP A 432 9.61 19.99 24.84
N ALA A 433 8.44 19.41 25.11
CA ALA A 433 7.46 19.03 24.09
C ALA A 433 7.01 20.26 23.29
N GLU A 434 6.71 21.37 23.97
CA GLU A 434 6.35 22.64 23.34
C GLU A 434 7.50 23.20 22.48
N ALA A 435 8.73 23.18 22.98
CA ALA A 435 9.91 23.61 22.23
C ALA A 435 10.14 22.77 20.98
N ALA A 436 10.01 21.44 21.08
CA ALA A 436 10.14 20.52 19.95
C ALA A 436 9.04 20.75 18.90
N ALA A 437 7.77 20.88 19.32
CA ALA A 437 6.67 21.18 18.43
C ALA A 437 6.84 22.53 17.71
N ARG A 438 7.28 23.59 18.41
CA ARG A 438 7.59 24.88 17.77
C ARG A 438 8.74 24.78 16.78
N ALA A 439 9.81 24.05 17.12
CA ALA A 439 10.94 23.86 16.22
C ALA A 439 10.53 23.13 14.93
N TYR A 440 9.69 22.10 15.05
CA TYR A 440 9.10 21.41 13.89
C TYR A 440 8.22 22.35 13.06
N LEU A 441 7.29 23.07 13.69
CA LEU A 441 6.42 24.04 13.02
C LEU A 441 7.18 25.20 12.36
N GLY A 442 8.39 25.54 12.85
CA GLY A 442 9.27 26.50 12.18
C GLY A 442 9.73 26.03 10.79
N ARG A 443 9.74 24.72 10.53
CA ARG A 443 10.08 24.11 9.25
C ARG A 443 8.84 23.68 8.45
N LYS A 444 7.79 23.24 9.16
CA LYS A 444 6.50 22.81 8.61
C LYS A 444 5.37 23.64 9.23
N PRO A 445 5.18 24.90 8.80
CA PRO A 445 4.24 25.82 9.45
C PRO A 445 2.79 25.37 9.36
N ASP A 446 2.42 24.63 8.31
CA ASP A 446 1.04 24.25 8.00
C ASP A 446 0.79 22.74 8.26
N ASP A 447 1.32 22.21 9.35
CA ASP A 447 1.02 20.87 9.83
C ASP A 447 -0.14 20.90 10.83
N ALA A 448 -1.31 20.41 10.41
CA ALA A 448 -2.54 20.48 11.21
C ALA A 448 -2.42 19.71 12.53
N PHE A 449 -1.81 18.52 12.52
CA PHE A 449 -1.66 17.69 13.70
C PHE A 449 -0.77 18.39 14.74
N ALA A 450 0.39 18.91 14.31
CA ALA A 450 1.32 19.60 15.20
C ALA A 450 0.73 20.90 15.77
N LEU A 451 -0.04 21.65 14.97
CA LEU A 451 -0.75 22.84 15.45
C LEU A 451 -1.79 22.50 16.52
N VAL A 452 -2.59 21.44 16.31
CA VAL A 452 -3.60 20.97 17.28
C VAL A 452 -2.94 20.46 18.56
N ALA A 453 -1.89 19.64 18.43
CA ALA A 453 -1.15 19.10 19.57
C ALA A 453 -0.51 20.21 20.41
N LEU A 454 0.14 21.18 19.76
CA LEU A 454 0.72 22.35 20.41
C LEU A 454 -0.35 23.20 21.09
N ALA A 455 -1.48 23.48 20.43
CA ALA A 455 -2.56 24.25 21.01
C ALA A 455 -3.15 23.59 22.27
N ASN A 456 -3.33 22.27 22.25
CA ASN A 456 -3.82 21.52 23.41
C ASN A 456 -2.82 21.58 24.58
N LEU A 457 -1.53 21.45 24.32
CA LEU A 457 -0.49 21.60 25.33
C LEU A 457 -0.40 23.03 25.89
N ILE A 458 -0.46 24.05 25.03
CA ILE A 458 -0.44 25.45 25.45
C ILE A 458 -1.68 25.78 26.28
N ARG A 459 -2.84 25.20 25.94
CA ARG A 459 -4.08 25.39 26.70
C ARG A 459 -3.98 24.85 28.12
N THR A 460 -3.36 23.69 28.34
CA THR A 460 -3.18 23.11 29.69
C THR A 460 -2.28 23.98 30.58
N GLN A 461 -1.50 24.88 29.99
CA GLN A 461 -0.67 25.87 30.70
C GLN A 461 -1.40 27.20 30.95
N GLY A 462 -2.70 27.31 30.64
CA GLY A 462 -3.51 28.53 30.84
C GLY A 462 -3.30 29.61 29.79
N ARG A 463 -2.57 29.34 28.71
CA ARG A 463 -2.25 30.30 27.63
C ARG A 463 -3.29 30.26 26.51
N ALA A 464 -4.56 30.49 26.88
CA ALA A 464 -5.71 30.27 26.00
C ALA A 464 -5.67 31.08 24.68
N ALA A 465 -5.21 32.34 24.71
CA ALA A 465 -5.11 33.16 23.49
C ALA A 465 -4.11 32.61 22.46
N GLU A 466 -2.98 32.08 22.92
CA GLU A 466 -1.98 31.49 22.03
C GLU A 466 -2.44 30.12 21.50
N ALA A 467 -3.12 29.33 22.33
CA ALA A 467 -3.77 28.11 21.89
C ALA A 467 -4.83 28.39 20.81
N ALA A 468 -5.61 29.47 20.98
CA ALA A 468 -6.62 29.89 20.01
C ALA A 468 -5.99 30.32 18.68
N GLU A 469 -4.86 31.02 18.69
CA GLU A 469 -4.10 31.35 17.49
C GLU A 469 -3.66 30.08 16.73
N ALA A 470 -3.09 29.10 17.43
CA ALA A 470 -2.69 27.83 16.83
C ALA A 470 -3.90 27.06 16.24
N MET A 471 -5.04 27.04 16.93
CA MET A 471 -6.28 26.43 16.44
C MET A 471 -6.86 27.19 15.22
N ARG A 472 -6.78 28.53 15.21
CA ARG A 472 -7.19 29.36 14.06
C ARG A 472 -6.35 29.08 12.82
N ARG A 473 -5.07 28.70 12.99
CA ARG A 473 -4.21 28.23 11.90
C ARG A 473 -4.48 26.77 11.50
N ALA A 474 -4.82 25.90 12.45
CA ALA A 474 -5.08 24.49 12.18
C ALA A 474 -6.41 24.26 11.44
N LEU A 475 -7.47 24.97 11.82
CA LEU A 475 -8.82 24.74 11.33
C LEU A 475 -8.97 24.81 9.80
N PRO A 476 -8.37 25.79 9.08
CA PRO A 476 -8.43 25.85 7.62
C PRO A 476 -7.72 24.69 6.90
N LEU A 477 -6.77 24.01 7.56
CA LEU A 477 -6.01 22.90 6.97
C LEU A 477 -6.85 21.61 6.89
N ASN A 478 -7.83 21.47 7.80
CA ASN A 478 -8.81 20.39 7.75
C ASN A 478 -10.19 20.86 8.27
N PRO A 479 -10.95 21.61 7.46
CA PRO A 479 -12.17 22.29 7.92
C PRO A 479 -13.34 21.33 8.19
N LEU A 480 -13.26 20.08 7.72
CA LEU A 480 -14.29 19.06 7.92
C LEU A 480 -14.02 18.17 9.13
N ASP A 481 -12.84 18.24 9.74
CA ASP A 481 -12.54 17.44 10.92
C ASP A 481 -13.35 17.94 12.14
N LYS A 482 -14.34 17.14 12.52
CA LYS A 482 -15.24 17.45 13.63
C LYS A 482 -14.48 17.65 14.94
N ALA A 483 -13.44 16.85 15.20
CA ALA A 483 -12.67 16.95 16.44
C ALA A 483 -11.95 18.31 16.53
N THR A 484 -11.27 18.73 15.47
CA THR A 484 -10.60 20.03 15.38
C THR A 484 -11.60 21.19 15.54
N ARG A 485 -12.79 21.13 14.92
CA ARG A 485 -13.82 22.18 15.09
C ARG A 485 -14.30 22.32 16.53
N VAL A 486 -14.63 21.19 17.18
CA VAL A 486 -15.08 21.17 18.58
C VAL A 486 -13.97 21.69 19.50
N GLN A 487 -12.74 21.24 19.31
CA GLN A 487 -11.59 21.71 20.10
C GLN A 487 -11.34 23.21 19.88
N THR A 488 -11.38 23.69 18.63
CA THR A 488 -11.22 25.10 18.29
C THR A 488 -12.30 25.96 18.97
N ALA A 489 -13.56 25.56 18.89
CA ALA A 489 -14.66 26.27 19.55
C ALA A 489 -14.47 26.33 21.07
N SER A 490 -14.06 25.22 21.69
CA SER A 490 -13.75 25.17 23.12
C SER A 490 -12.60 26.11 23.50
N VAL A 491 -11.53 26.15 22.70
CA VAL A 491 -10.35 27.00 22.96
C VAL A 491 -10.70 28.48 22.79
N ILE A 492 -11.53 28.84 21.82
CA ILE A 492 -12.03 30.23 21.63
C ILE A 492 -12.88 30.68 22.83
N VAL A 493 -13.72 29.80 23.37
CA VAL A 493 -14.45 30.12 24.62
C VAL A 493 -13.49 30.32 25.80
N ALA A 494 -12.40 29.54 25.87
CA ALA A 494 -11.37 29.71 26.89
C ALA A 494 -10.60 31.04 26.72
N GLU A 495 -10.28 31.44 25.48
CA GLU A 495 -9.67 32.74 25.16
C GLU A 495 -10.57 33.90 25.62
N ALA A 496 -11.85 33.87 25.24
CA ALA A 496 -12.80 34.89 25.66
C ALA A 496 -12.96 34.94 27.19
N ARG A 497 -12.95 33.79 27.87
CA ARG A 497 -13.01 33.71 29.35
C ARG A 497 -11.76 34.31 29.99
N ALA A 498 -10.58 33.96 29.47
CA ALA A 498 -9.31 34.48 29.96
C ALA A 498 -9.24 36.01 29.80
N ALA A 499 -9.72 36.53 28.67
CA ALA A 499 -9.85 37.98 28.45
C ALA A 499 -10.77 38.61 29.52
N LEU A 500 -11.95 38.03 29.76
CA LEU A 500 -12.93 38.55 30.71
C LEU A 500 -12.42 38.58 32.17
N ALA A 501 -11.50 37.67 32.54
CA ALA A 501 -11.00 37.51 33.91
C ALA A 501 -10.25 38.74 34.46
N GLY A 502 -9.77 39.65 33.60
CA GLY A 502 -9.18 40.92 34.02
C GLY A 502 -10.17 41.77 34.84
N GLY A 503 -11.47 41.66 34.52
CA GLY A 503 -12.58 42.24 35.25
C GLY A 503 -12.80 43.74 35.01
N LYS A 504 -12.19 44.34 33.98
CA LYS A 504 -12.49 45.71 33.53
C LYS A 504 -13.60 45.71 32.48
N LEU A 505 -14.17 46.88 32.19
CA LEU A 505 -15.16 47.01 31.10
C LEU A 505 -14.55 46.76 29.72
N ALA A 506 -13.28 47.15 29.51
CA ALA A 506 -12.55 46.86 28.27
C ALA A 506 -12.39 45.35 28.05
N ASP A 507 -12.08 44.60 29.12
CA ASP A 507 -11.94 43.15 29.10
C ASP A 507 -13.25 42.46 28.69
N ALA A 508 -14.39 42.95 29.20
CA ALA A 508 -15.70 42.44 28.81
C ALA A 508 -16.04 42.74 27.34
N LYS A 509 -15.65 43.90 26.82
CA LYS A 509 -15.78 44.22 25.38
C LYS A 509 -14.90 43.31 24.53
N ALA A 510 -13.66 43.06 24.95
CA ALA A 510 -12.73 42.16 24.26
C ALA A 510 -13.26 40.73 24.22
N ALA A 511 -13.77 40.22 25.34
CA ALA A 511 -14.40 38.91 25.40
C ALA A 511 -15.60 38.79 24.44
N LEU A 512 -16.48 39.81 24.39
CA LEU A 512 -17.60 39.83 23.43
C LEU A 512 -17.11 39.86 21.98
N ALA A 513 -16.08 40.66 21.67
CA ALA A 513 -15.51 40.73 20.32
C ALA A 513 -14.97 39.37 19.85
N VAL A 514 -14.29 38.62 20.73
CA VAL A 514 -13.83 37.25 20.43
C VAL A 514 -15.03 36.33 20.13
N LEU A 515 -16.08 36.38 20.96
CA LEU A 515 -17.28 35.55 20.75
C LEU A 515 -18.04 35.92 19.46
N ASP A 516 -18.13 37.21 19.14
CA ASP A 516 -18.83 37.70 17.95
C ASP A 516 -18.05 37.37 16.66
N THR A 517 -16.73 37.50 16.67
CA THR A 517 -15.86 37.16 15.53
C THR A 517 -15.99 35.69 15.11
N HIS A 518 -16.29 34.81 16.07
CA HIS A 518 -16.37 33.37 15.86
C HIS A 518 -17.80 32.83 16.01
N GLU A 519 -18.82 33.67 15.81
CA GLU A 519 -20.21 33.31 16.09
C GLU A 519 -20.63 32.00 15.42
N THR A 520 -20.36 31.84 14.13
CA THR A 520 -20.80 30.67 13.35
C THR A 520 -20.26 29.36 13.93
N LEU A 521 -18.95 29.31 14.21
CA LEU A 521 -18.32 28.12 14.79
C LEU A 521 -18.83 27.85 16.20
N LEU A 522 -18.93 28.90 17.03
CA LEU A 522 -19.39 28.77 18.41
C LEU A 522 -20.88 28.43 18.52
N ALA A 523 -21.72 28.87 17.58
CA ALA A 523 -23.13 28.50 17.49
C ALA A 523 -23.29 26.99 17.28
N ALA A 524 -22.48 26.43 16.38
CA ALA A 524 -22.55 25.04 16.00
C ALA A 524 -21.95 24.12 17.08
N GLU A 525 -20.79 24.46 17.61
CA GLU A 525 -19.97 23.52 18.39
C GLU A 525 -19.95 23.81 19.90
N ALA A 526 -20.28 25.04 20.34
CA ALA A 526 -20.24 25.43 21.75
C ALA A 526 -21.37 26.41 22.18
N PRO A 527 -22.64 26.21 21.79
CA PRO A 527 -23.70 27.21 21.97
C PRO A 527 -23.94 27.58 23.44
N ALA A 528 -23.98 26.59 24.34
CA ALA A 528 -24.18 26.82 25.77
C ALA A 528 -23.02 27.61 26.41
N GLY A 529 -21.78 27.23 26.10
CA GLY A 529 -20.58 27.91 26.62
C GLY A 529 -20.47 29.36 26.13
N ARG A 530 -20.75 29.59 24.84
CA ARG A 530 -20.79 30.91 24.21
C ARG A 530 -21.81 31.82 24.89
N LEU A 531 -23.07 31.37 25.00
CA LEU A 531 -24.16 32.19 25.51
C LEU A 531 -24.03 32.46 27.01
N ALA A 532 -23.59 31.46 27.80
CA ALA A 532 -23.31 31.64 29.22
C ALA A 532 -22.27 32.74 29.47
N LEU A 533 -21.12 32.67 28.79
CA LEU A 533 -20.05 33.66 28.92
C LEU A 533 -20.46 35.04 28.40
N ARG A 534 -21.19 35.09 27.27
CA ARG A 534 -21.78 36.32 26.72
C ARG A 534 -22.66 37.03 27.75
N SER A 535 -23.53 36.27 28.43
CA SER A 535 -24.40 36.78 29.48
C SER A 535 -23.61 37.47 30.61
N VAL A 536 -22.52 36.85 31.06
CA VAL A 536 -21.66 37.41 32.11
C VAL A 536 -20.95 38.68 31.64
N ALA A 537 -20.41 38.68 30.43
CA ALA A 537 -19.76 39.85 29.84
C ALA A 537 -20.73 41.03 29.65
N LEU A 538 -21.96 40.78 29.18
CA LEU A 538 -22.99 41.81 29.04
C LEU A 538 -23.44 42.36 30.39
N THR A 539 -23.56 41.50 31.42
CA THR A 539 -23.85 41.91 32.79
C THR A 539 -22.75 42.84 33.31
N LYS A 540 -21.48 42.51 33.05
CA LYS A 540 -20.34 43.36 33.43
C LYS A 540 -20.41 44.75 32.78
N LEU A 541 -20.92 44.84 31.55
CA LEU A 541 -21.11 46.09 30.81
C LEU A 541 -22.38 46.86 31.21
N GLY A 542 -23.23 46.32 32.09
CA GLY A 542 -24.51 46.94 32.46
C GLY A 542 -25.60 46.83 31.39
N ARG A 543 -25.44 45.96 30.39
CA ARG A 543 -26.41 45.73 29.31
C ARG A 543 -27.44 44.66 29.73
N ALA A 544 -28.34 45.04 30.63
CA ALA A 544 -29.20 44.10 31.36
C ALA A 544 -30.12 43.27 30.45
N ASP A 545 -30.79 43.89 29.48
CA ASP A 545 -31.75 43.20 28.61
C ASP A 545 -31.06 42.15 27.71
N GLU A 546 -29.92 42.52 27.14
CA GLU A 546 -29.13 41.61 26.31
C GLU A 546 -28.49 40.49 27.14
N ALA A 547 -28.05 40.79 28.37
CA ALA A 547 -27.57 39.77 29.29
C ALA A 547 -28.70 38.79 29.64
N ALA A 548 -29.92 39.27 29.87
CA ALA A 548 -31.09 38.42 30.11
C ALA A 548 -31.41 37.56 28.89
N ALA A 549 -31.42 38.12 27.68
CA ALA A 549 -31.63 37.37 26.45
C ALA A 549 -30.57 36.27 26.24
N ALA A 550 -29.29 36.59 26.47
CA ALA A 550 -28.21 35.62 26.38
C ALA A 550 -28.34 34.49 27.43
N ARG A 551 -28.78 34.81 28.66
CA ARG A 551 -29.06 33.80 29.69
C ARG A 551 -30.20 32.88 29.29
N THR A 552 -31.32 33.44 28.84
CA THR A 552 -32.48 32.66 28.39
C THR A 552 -32.10 31.76 27.22
N GLY A 553 -31.35 32.27 26.24
CA GLY A 553 -30.84 31.48 25.13
C GLY A 553 -29.90 30.37 25.59
N ALA A 554 -29.01 30.63 26.56
CA ALA A 554 -28.13 29.61 27.11
C ALA A 554 -28.90 28.48 27.80
N LEU A 555 -29.90 28.82 28.63
CA LEU A 555 -30.74 27.86 29.34
C LEU A 555 -31.65 27.05 28.41
N ALA A 556 -31.98 27.58 27.23
CA ALA A 556 -32.76 26.90 26.21
C ALA A 556 -31.94 25.86 25.40
N VAL A 557 -30.61 25.81 25.55
CA VAL A 557 -29.79 24.79 24.89
C VAL A 557 -30.10 23.41 25.49
N PRO A 558 -30.47 22.39 24.67
CA PRO A 558 -30.85 21.07 25.17
C PRO A 558 -29.79 20.44 26.07
N GLY A 559 -30.22 19.97 27.24
CA GLY A 559 -29.35 19.34 28.24
C GLY A 559 -28.31 20.27 28.89
N ALA A 560 -28.36 21.58 28.66
CA ALA A 560 -27.31 22.49 29.12
C ALA A 560 -27.63 23.25 30.41
N ARG A 561 -28.84 23.15 30.93
CA ARG A 561 -29.32 23.91 32.10
C ARG A 561 -28.33 23.93 33.28
N LEU A 562 -27.87 22.75 33.72
CA LEU A 562 -26.88 22.64 34.81
C LEU A 562 -25.50 23.17 34.40
N SER A 563 -25.04 22.85 33.20
CA SER A 563 -23.70 23.26 32.75
C SER A 563 -23.60 24.78 32.54
N VAL A 564 -24.67 25.42 32.06
CA VAL A 564 -24.78 26.86 31.83
C VAL A 564 -24.77 27.63 33.15
N THR A 565 -25.59 27.20 34.11
CA THR A 565 -25.72 27.89 35.40
C THR A 565 -24.45 27.74 36.23
N TYR A 566 -23.82 26.56 36.17
CA TYR A 566 -22.47 26.36 36.70
C TYR A 566 -21.45 27.31 36.04
N ARG A 567 -21.39 27.37 34.71
CA ARG A 567 -20.47 28.27 33.99
C ARG A 567 -20.69 29.73 34.36
N MET A 568 -21.93 30.21 34.37
CA MET A 568 -22.27 31.58 34.75
C MET A 568 -21.84 31.91 36.17
N MET A 569 -22.05 31.00 37.11
CA MET A 569 -21.63 31.17 38.50
C MET A 569 -20.11 31.33 38.58
N ILE A 570 -19.34 30.46 37.92
CA ILE A 570 -17.87 30.55 37.89
C ILE A 570 -17.40 31.82 37.17
N ASP A 571 -17.87 32.04 35.94
CA ASP A 571 -17.45 33.15 35.09
C ASP A 571 -17.82 34.50 35.73
N SER A 572 -18.89 34.59 36.54
CA SER A 572 -19.23 35.80 37.31
C SER A 572 -18.18 36.16 38.37
N GLN A 573 -17.55 35.15 38.97
CA GLN A 573 -16.47 35.33 39.92
C GLN A 573 -15.20 35.78 39.20
N LEU A 574 -14.86 35.10 38.11
CA LEU A 574 -13.69 35.40 37.28
C LEU A 574 -13.76 36.82 36.69
N ALA A 575 -14.94 37.23 36.19
CA ALA A 575 -15.21 38.56 35.65
C ALA A 575 -15.26 39.67 36.72
N LYS A 576 -15.12 39.31 38.00
CA LYS A 576 -15.22 40.23 39.15
C LYS A 576 -16.50 41.08 39.08
N LEU A 577 -17.66 40.46 38.85
CA LEU A 577 -18.95 41.18 38.81
C LEU A 577 -19.25 41.87 40.16
N LYS A 578 -20.31 42.70 40.22
CA LYS A 578 -20.75 43.30 41.49
C LYS A 578 -21.27 42.19 42.44
N PRO A 579 -21.21 42.39 43.77
CA PRO A 579 -21.68 41.40 44.73
C PRO A 579 -23.12 40.92 44.49
N ALA A 580 -24.01 41.82 44.09
CA ALA A 580 -25.40 41.49 43.75
C ALA A 580 -25.51 40.50 42.58
N ASP A 581 -24.74 40.72 41.51
CA ASP A 581 -24.76 39.88 40.31
C ASP A 581 -24.18 38.49 40.59
N LYS A 582 -23.09 38.40 41.38
CA LYS A 582 -22.53 37.11 41.82
C LYS A 582 -23.54 36.33 42.65
N LYS A 583 -24.19 37.00 43.61
CA LYS A 583 -25.22 36.37 44.46
C LYS A 583 -26.40 35.88 43.62
N ALA A 584 -26.79 36.62 42.58
CA ALA A 584 -27.83 36.18 41.66
C ALA A 584 -27.41 34.93 40.85
N ALA A 585 -26.17 34.87 40.37
CA ALA A 585 -25.63 33.69 39.68
C ALA A 585 -25.52 32.47 40.61
N ASP A 586 -25.06 32.67 41.85
CA ASP A 586 -25.00 31.63 42.89
C ASP A 586 -26.40 31.09 43.23
N ALA A 587 -27.40 31.97 43.37
CA ALA A 587 -28.77 31.60 43.66
C ALA A 587 -29.40 30.80 42.52
N LEU A 588 -29.16 31.22 41.27
CA LEU A 588 -29.63 30.48 40.09
C LEU A 588 -29.01 29.09 40.03
N TRP A 589 -27.68 28.98 40.19
CA TRP A 589 -27.01 27.68 40.26
C TRP A 589 -27.57 26.79 41.36
N ALA A 590 -27.79 27.33 42.57
CA ALA A 590 -28.34 26.56 43.68
C ALA A 590 -29.76 26.06 43.41
N ALA A 591 -30.62 26.89 42.81
CA ALA A 591 -31.98 26.51 42.45
C ALA A 591 -32.00 25.40 41.38
N GLU A 592 -31.21 25.58 40.32
CA GLU A 592 -31.17 24.63 39.19
C GLU A 592 -30.51 23.30 39.59
N LEU A 593 -29.48 23.35 40.44
CA LEU A 593 -28.87 22.15 41.01
C LEU A 593 -29.83 21.38 41.93
N ALA A 594 -30.77 22.05 42.59
CA ALA A 594 -31.74 21.38 43.46
C ALA A 594 -32.81 20.60 42.69
N ALA A 595 -33.15 21.02 41.47
CA ALA A 595 -34.07 20.30 40.59
C ALA A 595 -33.57 18.89 40.23
N GLU A 596 -34.49 18.03 39.76
CA GLU A 596 -34.13 16.69 39.30
C GLU A 596 -33.23 16.77 38.05
N PRO A 597 -32.03 16.15 38.06
CA PRO A 597 -31.09 16.25 36.95
C PRO A 597 -31.37 15.18 35.88
N LEU A 598 -31.34 15.57 34.61
CA LEU A 598 -31.36 14.63 33.48
C LEU A 598 -29.94 14.07 33.21
N PRO A 599 -29.80 12.84 32.67
CA PRO A 599 -28.48 12.24 32.43
C PRO A 599 -27.62 13.07 31.47
N GLN A 600 -28.22 13.61 30.41
CA GLN A 600 -27.54 14.53 29.49
C GLN A 600 -27.05 15.80 30.19
N GLU A 601 -27.80 16.34 31.15
CA GLU A 601 -27.39 17.52 31.93
C GLU A 601 -26.21 17.23 32.84
N VAL A 602 -26.19 16.06 33.46
CA VAL A 602 -25.05 15.60 34.28
C VAL A 602 -23.81 15.43 33.40
N GLN A 603 -23.95 14.82 32.21
CA GLN A 603 -22.86 14.67 31.26
C GLN A 603 -22.27 16.03 30.85
N GLN A 604 -23.13 16.99 30.48
CA GLN A 604 -22.66 18.33 30.10
C GLN A 604 -22.06 19.12 31.27
N LEU A 605 -22.57 18.93 32.49
CA LEU A 605 -22.02 19.53 33.71
C LEU A 605 -20.62 18.99 34.01
N LEU A 606 -20.42 17.67 33.91
CA LEU A 606 -19.11 17.01 34.06
C LEU A 606 -18.11 17.50 33.00
N ALA A 607 -18.54 17.68 31.76
CA ALA A 607 -17.71 18.25 30.70
C ALA A 607 -17.37 19.73 30.96
N ALA A 608 -18.32 20.53 31.42
CA ALA A 608 -18.07 21.92 31.78
C ALA A 608 -17.04 22.04 32.90
N TYR A 609 -17.14 21.20 33.93
CA TYR A 609 -16.16 21.13 35.03
C TYR A 609 -14.73 20.86 34.54
N ASP A 610 -14.56 19.86 33.67
CA ASP A 610 -13.24 19.51 33.13
C ASP A 610 -12.64 20.62 32.29
N LEU A 611 -13.46 21.32 31.51
CA LEU A 611 -12.96 22.42 30.68
C LEU A 611 -12.29 23.49 31.53
N TYR A 612 -12.84 23.85 32.70
CA TYR A 612 -12.17 24.79 33.60
C TYR A 612 -10.83 24.27 34.12
N ARG A 613 -10.73 22.97 34.45
CA ARG A 613 -9.46 22.36 34.88
C ARG A 613 -8.44 22.33 33.76
N LEU A 614 -8.89 21.97 32.56
CA LEU A 614 -8.09 21.86 31.35
C LEU A 614 -7.58 23.22 30.88
N ASP A 615 -8.37 24.27 31.08
CA ASP A 615 -7.97 25.66 30.83
C ASP A 615 -7.08 26.24 31.95
N ALA A 616 -6.62 25.42 32.90
CA ALA A 616 -5.86 25.80 34.10
C ALA A 616 -6.54 26.89 34.96
N VAL A 617 -7.87 26.95 34.93
CA VAL A 617 -8.66 27.93 35.70
C VAL A 617 -8.86 27.44 37.13
N THR A 618 -8.52 28.29 38.09
CA THR A 618 -8.80 28.09 39.51
C THR A 618 -9.82 29.12 39.99
N TYR A 619 -10.70 28.70 40.90
CA TYR A 619 -11.75 29.58 41.44
C TYR A 619 -12.16 29.17 42.86
N ARG A 620 -12.88 30.05 43.56
CA ARG A 620 -13.29 29.82 44.95
C ARG A 620 -14.39 28.75 45.05
N GLY A 621 -14.17 27.75 45.90
CA GLY A 621 -15.17 26.70 46.17
C GLY A 621 -15.09 25.48 45.23
N GLN A 622 -14.05 25.39 44.39
CA GLN A 622 -13.88 24.32 43.40
C GLN A 622 -14.03 22.90 43.97
N LYS A 623 -13.38 22.58 45.11
CA LYS A 623 -13.53 21.26 45.76
C LYS A 623 -14.97 20.96 46.21
N THR A 624 -15.68 21.99 46.68
CA THR A 624 -17.08 21.85 47.08
C THR A 624 -17.98 21.63 45.87
N HIS A 625 -17.71 22.32 44.76
CA HIS A 625 -18.45 22.16 43.51
C HIS A 625 -18.20 20.80 42.86
N GLU A 626 -16.96 20.31 42.85
CA GLU A 626 -16.60 18.96 42.39
C GLU A 626 -17.49 17.90 43.06
N LYS A 627 -17.58 17.92 44.39
CA LYS A 627 -18.47 17.02 45.12
C LYS A 627 -19.94 17.16 44.70
N LYS A 628 -20.46 18.39 44.64
CA LYS A 628 -21.84 18.66 44.22
C LYS A 628 -22.16 18.17 42.80
N ILE A 629 -21.20 18.24 41.90
CA ILE A 629 -21.29 17.76 40.51
C ILE A 629 -21.32 16.23 40.50
N THR A 630 -20.37 15.58 41.18
CA THR A 630 -20.33 14.11 41.29
C THR A 630 -21.59 13.54 41.95
N ASP A 631 -22.15 14.23 42.94
CA ASP A 631 -23.41 13.84 43.58
C ASP A 631 -24.60 13.82 42.59
N GLN A 632 -24.56 14.59 41.48
CA GLN A 632 -25.62 14.56 40.47
C GLN A 632 -25.68 13.25 39.69
N VAL A 633 -24.56 12.53 39.57
CA VAL A 633 -24.49 11.22 38.87
C VAL A 633 -25.44 10.20 39.51
N ALA A 634 -25.44 10.15 40.84
CA ALA A 634 -26.36 9.25 41.54
C ALA A 634 -27.81 9.76 41.50
N ARG A 635 -28.01 11.08 41.51
CA ARG A 635 -29.35 11.70 41.50
C ARG A 635 -30.09 11.52 40.19
N CYS A 636 -29.39 11.47 39.05
CA CYS A 636 -30.06 11.26 37.76
C CYS A 636 -30.49 9.80 37.54
N ALA A 637 -30.07 8.85 38.40
CA ALA A 637 -30.36 7.43 38.23
C ALA A 637 -31.86 7.09 38.22
N GLY A 638 -32.71 7.94 38.79
CA GLY A 638 -34.18 7.82 38.76
C GLY A 638 -34.88 8.62 37.65
N ALA A 639 -34.15 9.47 36.92
CA ALA A 639 -34.73 10.40 35.99
C ALA A 639 -35.44 9.69 34.82
N ALA A 640 -36.50 10.34 34.32
CA ALA A 640 -37.18 9.97 33.09
C ALA A 640 -36.35 10.44 31.88
N GLY A 641 -35.46 9.57 31.38
CA GLY A 641 -34.64 9.80 30.20
C GLY A 641 -34.46 8.51 29.40
N PRO A 642 -34.14 8.60 28.10
CA PRO A 642 -33.91 7.43 27.26
C PRO A 642 -32.65 6.67 27.73
N GLU A 643 -32.64 5.34 27.58
CA GLU A 643 -31.51 4.48 27.96
C GLU A 643 -30.19 4.97 27.36
N GLU A 644 -30.21 5.45 26.12
CA GLU A 644 -29.04 5.98 25.40
C GLU A 644 -28.30 7.13 26.13
N GLU A 645 -29.04 8.00 26.82
CA GLU A 645 -28.40 9.10 27.56
C GLU A 645 -27.68 8.60 28.82
N PHE A 646 -28.20 7.54 29.42
CA PHE A 646 -27.53 6.86 30.52
C PHE A 646 -26.31 6.07 30.05
N GLU A 647 -26.39 5.41 28.89
CA GLU A 647 -25.27 4.73 28.25
C GLU A 647 -24.12 5.71 28.01
N LYS A 648 -24.39 6.85 27.35
CA LYS A 648 -23.39 7.90 27.11
C LYS A 648 -22.79 8.46 28.40
N LEU A 649 -23.59 8.63 29.45
CA LEU A 649 -23.09 9.09 30.74
C LEU A 649 -22.16 8.05 31.38
N LEU A 650 -22.50 6.76 31.32
CA LEU A 650 -21.66 5.68 31.82
C LEU A 650 -20.36 5.55 31.03
N ASP A 651 -20.39 5.66 29.70
CA ASP A 651 -19.20 5.65 28.85
C ASP A 651 -18.22 6.76 29.25
N VAL A 652 -18.75 7.97 29.52
CA VAL A 652 -17.94 9.11 30.00
C VAL A 652 -17.33 8.82 31.38
N LEU A 653 -18.08 8.21 32.29
CA LEU A 653 -17.63 7.91 33.65
C LEU A 653 -16.57 6.80 33.68
N VAL A 654 -16.72 5.75 32.87
CA VAL A 654 -15.81 4.60 32.84
C VAL A 654 -14.54 4.95 32.04
N GLY A 655 -14.69 5.51 30.84
CA GLY A 655 -13.55 5.76 29.95
C GLY A 655 -12.78 7.03 30.31
N PRO A 656 -13.14 8.20 29.76
CA PRO A 656 -12.37 9.43 29.94
C PRO A 656 -12.18 9.89 31.39
N LYS A 657 -13.19 9.69 32.25
CA LYS A 657 -13.16 10.19 33.63
C LYS A 657 -12.55 9.22 34.63
N GLN A 658 -12.65 7.91 34.36
CA GLN A 658 -12.28 6.84 35.30
C GLN A 658 -12.91 7.00 36.70
N GLU A 659 -14.14 7.51 36.77
CA GLU A 659 -14.92 7.69 38.00
C GLU A 659 -15.65 6.38 38.37
N PHE A 660 -14.88 5.30 38.51
CA PHE A 660 -15.41 3.92 38.60
C PHE A 660 -16.40 3.72 39.76
N LYS A 661 -16.24 4.43 40.88
CA LYS A 661 -17.18 4.36 42.01
C LYS A 661 -18.55 4.96 41.65
N ALA A 662 -18.58 6.06 40.90
CA ALA A 662 -19.80 6.70 40.45
C ALA A 662 -20.45 5.88 39.33
N ALA A 663 -19.65 5.42 38.36
CA ALA A 663 -20.10 4.52 37.30
C ALA A 663 -20.76 3.25 37.85
N LYS A 664 -20.10 2.57 38.80
CA LYS A 664 -20.65 1.37 39.46
C LYS A 664 -22.01 1.64 40.09
N LYS A 665 -22.14 2.70 40.89
CA LYS A 665 -23.41 3.04 41.57
C LYS A 665 -24.54 3.34 40.58
N LEU A 666 -24.23 4.11 39.53
CA LEU A 666 -25.22 4.43 38.49
C LEU A 666 -25.61 3.17 37.72
N ALA A 667 -24.65 2.36 37.28
CA ALA A 667 -24.91 1.13 36.54
C ALA A 667 -25.70 0.11 37.38
N ASP A 668 -25.38 -0.06 38.67
CA ASP A 668 -26.15 -0.92 39.57
C ASP A 668 -27.62 -0.46 39.67
N ALA A 669 -27.86 0.86 39.77
CA ALA A 669 -29.22 1.41 39.80
C ALA A 669 -29.97 1.24 38.46
N LEU A 670 -29.27 1.41 37.34
CA LEU A 670 -29.85 1.25 36.00
C LEU A 670 -30.14 -0.21 35.67
N LEU A 671 -29.33 -1.16 36.12
CA LEU A 671 -29.57 -2.59 35.92
C LEU A 671 -30.82 -3.08 36.66
N VAL A 672 -31.26 -2.41 37.73
CA VAL A 672 -32.55 -2.66 38.36
C VAL A 672 -33.71 -2.23 37.45
N ARG A 673 -33.54 -1.13 36.71
CA ARG A 673 -34.57 -0.58 35.81
C ARG A 673 -34.58 -1.25 34.43
N PHE A 674 -33.40 -1.57 33.91
CA PHE A 674 -33.14 -2.01 32.54
C PHE A 674 -32.23 -3.25 32.53
N PRO A 675 -32.68 -4.39 33.08
CA PRO A 675 -31.82 -5.56 33.29
C PRO A 675 -31.32 -6.24 32.00
N ALA A 676 -31.96 -5.94 30.87
CA ALA A 676 -31.63 -6.51 29.56
C ALA A 676 -30.69 -5.64 28.72
N ASN A 677 -30.32 -4.44 29.18
CA ASN A 677 -29.46 -3.55 28.40
C ASN A 677 -27.98 -3.98 28.50
N PRO A 678 -27.32 -4.37 27.39
CA PRO A 678 -25.95 -4.86 27.42
C PRO A 678 -24.91 -3.80 27.79
N ALA A 679 -25.13 -2.54 27.44
CA ALA A 679 -24.20 -1.45 27.74
C ALA A 679 -24.06 -1.22 29.26
N PHE A 680 -25.15 -1.35 30.02
CA PHE A 680 -25.10 -1.22 31.47
C PHE A 680 -24.36 -2.37 32.15
N HIS A 681 -24.47 -3.60 31.62
CA HIS A 681 -23.66 -4.74 32.10
C HIS A 681 -22.18 -4.55 31.80
N LEU A 682 -21.86 -4.07 30.59
CA LEU A 682 -20.49 -3.78 30.17
C LEU A 682 -19.86 -2.68 31.04
N ALA A 683 -20.49 -1.51 31.15
CA ALA A 683 -20.01 -0.42 31.97
C ALA A 683 -19.84 -0.80 33.44
N ARG A 684 -20.75 -1.66 33.96
CA ARG A 684 -20.62 -2.20 35.33
C ARG A 684 -19.42 -3.15 35.47
N ALA A 685 -19.12 -3.93 34.45
CA ALA A 685 -17.96 -4.82 34.45
C ALA A 685 -16.66 -4.01 34.41
N GLU A 686 -16.54 -3.04 33.51
CA GLU A 686 -15.38 -2.16 33.39
C GLU A 686 -15.16 -1.31 34.65
N ALA A 687 -16.23 -0.79 35.25
CA ALA A 687 -16.14 -0.15 36.57
C ALA A 687 -15.66 -1.13 37.65
N GLY A 688 -16.02 -2.41 37.56
CA GLY A 688 -15.53 -3.47 38.44
C GLY A 688 -14.04 -3.73 38.24
N MET A 689 -13.56 -3.77 37.00
CA MET A 689 -12.13 -3.88 36.67
C MET A 689 -11.34 -2.73 37.27
N GLY A 690 -11.77 -1.49 37.05
CA GLY A 690 -11.12 -0.29 37.59
C GLY A 690 -11.12 -0.21 39.12
N LEU A 691 -12.02 -0.94 39.80
CA LEU A 691 -12.07 -1.06 41.26
C LEU A 691 -11.35 -2.28 41.82
N GLY A 692 -10.79 -3.15 40.96
CA GLY A 692 -10.16 -4.41 41.38
C GLY A 692 -11.16 -5.42 41.96
N GLU A 693 -12.38 -5.48 41.42
CA GLU A 693 -13.33 -6.55 41.76
C GLU A 693 -12.79 -7.92 41.30
N ARG A 694 -13.22 -9.00 41.96
CA ARG A 694 -12.72 -10.35 41.62
C ARG A 694 -13.05 -10.72 40.18
N GLU A 695 -12.06 -11.28 39.50
CA GLU A 695 -12.07 -11.57 38.06
C GLU A 695 -13.33 -12.33 37.60
N TYR A 696 -13.71 -13.43 38.27
CA TYR A 696 -14.90 -14.21 37.91
C TYR A 696 -16.21 -13.42 37.98
N HIS A 697 -16.31 -12.40 38.84
CA HIS A 697 -17.49 -11.53 38.90
C HIS A 697 -17.54 -10.58 37.72
N VAL A 698 -16.38 -10.09 37.27
CA VAL A 698 -16.26 -9.21 36.11
C VAL A 698 -16.51 -10.02 34.84
N GLU A 699 -15.85 -11.15 34.67
CA GLU A 699 -16.00 -12.06 33.52
C GLU A 699 -17.47 -12.46 33.33
N GLY A 700 -18.15 -12.86 34.40
CA GLY A 700 -19.57 -13.21 34.35
C GLY A 700 -20.46 -12.08 33.81
N ARG A 701 -20.13 -10.83 34.13
CA ARG A 701 -20.85 -9.64 33.60
C ARG A 701 -20.50 -9.36 32.15
N VAL A 702 -19.24 -9.49 31.75
CA VAL A 702 -18.83 -9.34 30.34
C VAL A 702 -19.49 -10.40 29.46
N ARG A 703 -19.53 -11.67 29.89
CA ARG A 703 -20.26 -12.75 29.21
C ARG A 703 -21.75 -12.46 29.13
N ARG A 704 -22.35 -11.89 30.18
CA ARG A 704 -23.77 -11.48 30.17
C ARG A 704 -24.02 -10.34 29.19
N ALA A 705 -23.17 -9.31 29.18
CA ALA A 705 -23.23 -8.20 28.23
C ALA A 705 -23.14 -8.73 26.78
N ARG A 706 -22.23 -9.68 26.52
CA ARG A 706 -22.10 -10.34 25.21
C ARG A 706 -23.38 -11.02 24.77
N ALA A 707 -23.96 -11.87 25.63
CA ALA A 707 -25.17 -12.60 25.31
C ALA A 707 -26.36 -11.67 25.02
N LEU A 708 -26.47 -10.57 25.78
CA LEU A 708 -27.50 -9.55 25.56
C LEU A 708 -27.25 -8.75 24.27
N ALA A 709 -26.01 -8.38 23.98
CA ALA A 709 -25.63 -7.66 22.76
C ALA A 709 -25.86 -8.50 21.49
N ASP A 710 -25.59 -9.81 21.56
CA ASP A 710 -25.83 -10.74 20.46
C ASP A 710 -27.33 -10.90 20.16
N ALA A 711 -28.14 -10.97 21.21
CA ALA A 711 -29.60 -11.04 21.11
C ALA A 711 -30.28 -9.68 20.82
N ALA A 712 -29.55 -8.56 20.89
CA ALA A 712 -30.12 -7.23 20.74
C ALA A 712 -30.52 -6.94 19.30
N THR A 713 -31.64 -6.22 19.11
CA THR A 713 -32.10 -5.76 17.79
C THR A 713 -31.53 -4.39 17.43
N GLU A 714 -31.17 -3.59 18.43
CA GLU A 714 -30.66 -2.23 18.22
C GLU A 714 -29.20 -2.25 17.73
N PRO A 715 -28.87 -1.52 16.64
CA PRO A 715 -27.51 -1.48 16.11
C PRO A 715 -26.45 -1.03 17.13
N ARG A 716 -26.80 -0.10 18.03
CA ARG A 716 -25.89 0.42 19.06
C ARG A 716 -25.42 -0.66 20.04
N HIS A 717 -26.26 -1.64 20.36
CA HIS A 717 -25.91 -2.74 21.26
C HIS A 717 -25.04 -3.78 20.55
N LYS A 718 -25.32 -4.08 19.28
CA LYS A 718 -24.45 -4.95 18.46
C LYS A 718 -23.06 -4.35 18.25
N ALA A 719 -22.97 -3.03 18.17
CA ALA A 719 -21.69 -2.33 18.02
C ALA A 719 -20.73 -2.52 19.22
N LEU A 720 -21.23 -3.00 20.37
CA LEU A 720 -20.40 -3.30 21.54
C LEU A 720 -19.62 -4.61 21.41
N LEU A 721 -20.05 -5.53 20.53
CA LEU A 721 -19.48 -6.89 20.44
C LEU A 721 -17.95 -6.92 20.25
N PRO A 722 -17.33 -6.10 19.38
CA PRO A 722 -15.87 -6.13 19.22
C PRO A 722 -15.12 -5.77 20.51
N HIS A 723 -15.62 -4.79 21.26
CA HIS A 723 -15.01 -4.38 22.53
C HIS A 723 -15.23 -5.44 23.61
N ILE A 724 -16.43 -6.02 23.67
CA ILE A 724 -16.75 -7.12 24.59
C ILE A 724 -15.87 -8.35 24.29
N ASP A 725 -15.68 -8.71 23.02
CA ASP A 725 -14.84 -9.83 22.60
C ASP A 725 -13.37 -9.57 22.95
N GLU A 726 -12.89 -8.33 22.81
CA GLU A 726 -11.53 -7.96 23.23
C GLU A 726 -11.34 -8.08 24.75
N LEU A 727 -12.30 -7.62 25.55
CA LEU A 727 -12.28 -7.81 27.00
C LEU A 727 -12.32 -9.29 27.38
N LEU A 728 -13.07 -10.12 26.67
CA LEU A 728 -13.12 -11.57 26.95
C LEU A 728 -11.80 -12.28 26.71
N LYS A 729 -10.96 -11.81 25.77
CA LYS A 729 -9.61 -12.36 25.58
C LYS A 729 -8.73 -12.18 26.81
N GLN A 730 -8.97 -11.16 27.63
CA GLN A 730 -8.22 -10.93 28.87
C GLN A 730 -8.52 -11.99 29.94
N PHE A 731 -9.68 -12.65 29.85
CA PHE A 731 -10.11 -13.73 30.76
C PHE A 731 -9.90 -15.13 30.17
N ALA A 732 -9.48 -15.23 28.90
CA ALA A 732 -9.22 -16.51 28.27
C ALA A 732 -7.94 -17.10 28.89
N ALA A 733 -8.10 -18.14 29.70
CA ALA A 733 -6.96 -18.91 30.17
C ALA A 733 -6.24 -19.55 28.96
N PRO A 734 -4.91 -19.75 29.00
CA PRO A 734 -4.17 -20.49 27.97
C PRO A 734 -4.66 -21.95 27.76
N PHE A 735 -5.64 -22.40 28.54
CA PHE A 735 -6.25 -23.72 28.50
C PHE A 735 -7.54 -23.83 27.68
N ASP A 736 -8.00 -22.79 26.98
CA ASP A 736 -9.05 -22.95 25.93
C ASP A 736 -8.58 -23.90 24.79
N PHE A 737 -7.26 -24.09 24.64
CA PHE A 737 -6.69 -25.16 23.82
C PHE A 737 -7.05 -26.57 24.34
N LEU A 738 -7.10 -26.78 25.66
CA LEU A 738 -7.39 -28.10 26.23
C LEU A 738 -8.86 -28.50 26.07
N ASP A 739 -9.80 -27.56 26.11
CA ASP A 739 -11.21 -27.85 25.85
C ASP A 739 -11.48 -28.20 24.37
N ALA A 740 -10.71 -27.59 23.46
CA ALA A 740 -10.69 -27.99 22.05
C ALA A 740 -9.96 -29.33 21.81
N PHE A 741 -8.98 -29.69 22.65
CA PHE A 741 -8.17 -30.90 22.50
C PHE A 741 -8.78 -32.14 23.19
N PHE A 742 -9.50 -31.96 24.30
CA PHE A 742 -10.06 -33.08 25.07
C PHE A 742 -11.56 -33.32 24.86
N GLY A 743 -12.29 -32.39 24.21
CA GLY A 743 -13.72 -32.53 23.97
C GLY A 743 -14.55 -32.46 25.26
N ARG A 744 -15.75 -31.88 25.17
CA ARG A 744 -16.69 -31.84 26.30
C ARG A 744 -16.95 -33.26 26.81
N ARG A 745 -16.75 -33.48 28.11
CA ARG A 745 -17.30 -34.64 28.81
C ARG A 745 -18.82 -34.56 28.90
#